data_AF-A0A2N0ESQ7-F1
#
_entry.id   AF-A0A2N0ESQ7-F1
#
_cell.length_a   1.000
_cell.length_b   1.000
_cell.length_c   1.000
_cell.angle_alpha   90.00
_cell.angle_beta   90.00
_cell.angle_gamma   90.00
#
_symmetry.space_group_name_H-M   'P 1'
#
loop_
_entity.id
_entity.type
_entity.pdbx_description
1 polymer ?
#
loop_
_entity_poly.entity_id
_entity_poly.type
_entity_poly.pdbx_seq_one_letter_code
_entity_poly.pdbx_strand_id
1 'polypeptide(L)'
;MKKYQNSVNSFLCFIILLALSACNTSPRNVPFPLQESEFTTPTTEKLSFSELQKFEWITVDQDSVEPAKSEKFDLDKIPSKPINLGNPIPMSQPMVETAFDLKSFPDEAFNLETMPSQELKFKINVLGQPMRTKSGIPRLNDGASESLLKFGLDQGLSGSVYSDFKQDKNGIIWIATDDGLNRFDGEYCETYSLPQGLLASWINQIIIDKQEQLWIRYSGNRGVSVINRKTGVIKHISSAEGLSEGNIRWMEEDEKGRIWICTNNGLNIIDQRAGTIKKITDEQGLAHNNSGLVFQDGKGRIWLSMQGSGVDIIDEKAGTIKHIDRFLGVAANTIISISEDKQGRIWFGTWASGIMMFDENAGVIKQISSEQGLSNNRIYDLAIDEKDRVWIATDGSGVYVFDEKSLTMQQFNTTRGLNNDNALSIFADNQHQIWIGMNGGEANIYNTSGGNIHHLTSSSGLSNKTSFYYGFTQDNQSRIWVSSIGGSGMDIIDEKNGTYKTVSTKNGLWGNNISYLFTDDRNRIWVDARLKFGGRSKVAIIDQKAGIISHLGPEQGISTWNTGAIFQDSKEQMWISRKGIYVINEKNESIKNLPFDRGLSGYVHSIIEDNNGLIWAGTINGVDVINEKEGTIKHLLIKGLKEFECLNLQKDSHGNIWIGTTGNGLFMASPDAGAITNFTVANGLANDLIYSINERNGAIYVATGKGPTVITPTSNEKDNERTTPTWTLKSYGKPQGFLRVDHNPRSMLAKDGKLWYGIADVLTIMDEPQNDSIVPPTFISGLDIMGRPQNFVTNKHIQSALNETDTIRSVEKDTFYFKNSLPADSGFLIENGIKWDGITGPYNLPVNLFLPYEMNQINFHFTGMHLDNMDKTKYRYILEGADKSWSDISGRASAEYRNLSHGDYTFKVSSSGFNDKWSKPVVFRFTIQSPWWLSTWAYIIYGLCLIALIAAVDTIQRRRLLEREREKTKEKELAQAKEIEKAYNELKTTQAQLIQSEKMASLGELTAGIAHEIQNPLNFVTNFSEVNKELLGEMNEEIANGNLEEVKSIAKNITENEEKINHHGKRADAIVKGMLQHSRSSSGMKELMDINVLADEYLRLAYHGLRAKDKSFNATLETNFDASIEKLEIVPQDIGRVVLNLITNAFYAVTEKKNLPLSQGDNYIPTVSVATKKIKNTVEISIQDNGNGIPKNIVEKIFQPFFTTKPTGQGTGLGLSLSYDIIKAHGGELKVETKETEGTTFTILLPSSQL
;
A
#
# COMPACT_ATOMS: atom_id res chain seq x y z
N MET A 1 -29.48 -9.43 67.69
CA MET A 1 -29.89 -8.38 66.73
C MET A 1 -28.74 -7.44 66.33
N LYS A 2 -27.97 -6.81 67.24
CA LYS A 2 -26.85 -5.91 66.87
C LYS A 2 -25.74 -6.52 65.98
N LYS A 3 -25.40 -7.81 66.13
CA LYS A 3 -24.42 -8.49 65.23
C LYS A 3 -24.93 -8.72 63.81
N TYR A 4 -26.25 -8.85 63.62
CA TYR A 4 -26.85 -9.10 62.31
C TYR A 4 -26.90 -7.81 61.48
N GLN A 5 -27.16 -6.67 62.13
CA GLN A 5 -27.22 -5.36 61.49
C GLN A 5 -25.83 -4.89 60.99
N ASN A 6 -24.77 -5.17 61.75
CA ASN A 6 -23.40 -4.86 61.31
C ASN A 6 -22.92 -5.77 60.17
N SER A 7 -23.33 -7.05 60.14
CA SER A 7 -22.97 -7.95 59.03
C SER A 7 -23.67 -7.56 57.73
N VAL A 8 -24.93 -7.13 57.80
CA VAL A 8 -25.68 -6.66 56.62
C VAL A 8 -25.11 -5.35 56.10
N ASN A 9 -24.75 -4.40 56.98
CA ASN A 9 -24.13 -3.14 56.57
C ASN A 9 -22.72 -3.33 55.99
N SER A 10 -21.89 -4.22 56.55
CA SER A 10 -20.59 -4.54 55.95
C SER A 10 -20.73 -5.22 54.59
N PHE A 11 -21.73 -6.10 54.40
CA PHE A 11 -21.98 -6.74 53.11
C PHE A 11 -22.52 -5.74 52.07
N LEU A 12 -23.38 -4.80 52.49
CA LEU A 12 -23.87 -3.71 51.63
C LEU A 12 -22.72 -2.78 51.22
N CYS A 13 -21.82 -2.43 52.14
CA CYS A 13 -20.62 -1.65 51.83
C CYS A 13 -19.68 -2.39 50.87
N PHE A 14 -19.55 -3.72 50.99
CA PHE A 14 -18.71 -4.53 50.09
C PHE A 14 -19.29 -4.62 48.67
N ILE A 15 -20.62 -4.71 48.55
CA ILE A 15 -21.33 -4.66 47.25
C ILE A 15 -21.22 -3.25 46.63
N ILE A 16 -21.32 -2.19 47.44
CA ILE A 16 -21.13 -0.81 46.97
C ILE A 16 -19.68 -0.59 46.52
N LEU A 17 -18.68 -1.15 47.20
CA LEU A 17 -17.27 -1.10 46.79
C LEU A 17 -17.00 -1.90 45.50
N LEU A 18 -17.62 -3.06 45.32
CA LEU A 18 -17.55 -3.83 44.06
C LEU A 18 -18.22 -3.09 42.90
N ALA A 19 -19.37 -2.46 43.14
CA ALA A 19 -20.06 -1.64 42.15
C ALA A 19 -19.27 -0.36 41.79
N LEU A 20 -18.59 0.26 42.75
CA LEU A 20 -17.71 1.41 42.50
C LEU A 20 -16.41 1.00 41.78
N SER A 21 -15.90 -0.21 41.99
CA SER A 21 -14.72 -0.73 41.29
C SER A 21 -15.00 -1.10 39.82
N ALA A 22 -16.26 -1.40 39.48
CA ALA A 22 -16.69 -1.74 38.13
C ALA A 22 -16.97 -0.51 37.23
N CYS A 23 -16.95 0.71 37.79
CA CYS A 23 -17.35 1.94 37.08
C CYS A 23 -16.18 2.86 36.66
N ASN A 24 -14.93 2.39 36.70
CA ASN A 24 -13.79 3.24 36.34
C ASN A 24 -13.23 2.94 34.95
N THR A 25 -14.06 3.08 33.92
CA THR A 25 -13.66 3.02 32.51
C THR A 25 -14.00 4.34 31.81
N SER A 26 -13.57 5.47 32.38
CA SER A 26 -13.52 6.70 31.58
C SER A 26 -12.35 6.57 30.59
N PRO A 27 -12.53 6.86 29.30
CA PRO A 27 -11.44 6.82 28.33
C PRO A 27 -10.33 7.76 28.80
N ARG A 28 -9.14 7.20 29.07
CA ARG A 28 -7.95 7.99 29.34
C ARG A 28 -7.64 8.78 28.07
N ASN A 29 -7.66 10.11 28.17
CA ASN A 29 -7.24 10.96 27.08
C ASN A 29 -5.71 10.90 26.98
N VAL A 30 -5.18 10.11 26.05
CA VAL A 30 -3.74 10.00 25.81
C VAL A 30 -3.32 11.14 24.85
N PRO A 31 -2.45 12.09 25.28
CA PRO A 31 -2.02 13.18 24.40
C PRO A 31 -1.22 12.63 23.20
N PHE A 32 -1.26 13.34 22.07
CA PHE A 32 -0.54 12.95 20.86
C PHE A 32 0.95 13.31 20.97
N PRO A 33 1.89 12.36 20.73
CA PRO A 33 3.33 12.60 20.87
C PRO A 33 3.90 13.33 19.64
N LEU A 34 3.87 14.67 19.66
CA LEU A 34 4.37 15.51 18.56
C LEU A 34 5.90 15.43 18.33
N GLN A 35 6.67 15.08 19.36
CA GLN A 35 8.14 15.13 19.33
C GLN A 35 8.83 13.78 19.10
N GLU A 36 8.08 12.66 19.10
CA GLU A 36 8.66 11.34 18.87
C GLU A 36 8.87 11.09 17.38
N SER A 37 10.14 11.04 16.95
CA SER A 37 10.57 10.61 15.62
C SER A 37 10.75 9.08 15.55
N GLU A 38 10.72 8.52 14.34
CA GLU A 38 11.13 7.14 14.09
C GLU A 38 12.65 6.95 14.21
N PHE A 39 13.39 8.06 14.13
CA PHE A 39 14.85 8.07 14.20
C PHE A 39 15.35 8.42 15.60
N THR A 40 16.45 7.79 15.97
CA THR A 40 17.17 8.08 17.21
C THR A 40 17.92 9.41 17.09
N THR A 41 18.11 10.11 18.19
CA THR A 41 18.93 11.34 18.21
C THR A 41 20.41 11.01 17.98
N PRO A 42 21.15 11.85 17.24
CA PRO A 42 22.59 11.68 17.03
C PRO A 42 23.35 11.56 18.36
N THR A 43 24.41 10.75 18.37
CA THR A 43 25.26 10.57 19.57
C THR A 43 26.45 11.51 19.51
N THR A 44 26.72 12.23 20.61
CA THR A 44 27.83 13.18 20.71
C THR A 44 28.84 12.69 21.74
N GLU A 45 30.11 12.59 21.33
CA GLU A 45 31.25 12.19 22.14
C GLU A 45 32.30 13.30 22.21
N LYS A 46 33.29 13.14 23.11
CA LYS A 46 34.42 14.07 23.22
C LYS A 46 35.42 13.82 22.09
N LEU A 47 35.85 14.89 21.42
CA LEU A 47 36.86 14.84 20.36
C LEU A 47 38.23 14.44 20.95
N SER A 48 38.91 13.47 20.33
CA SER A 48 40.20 12.96 20.80
C SER A 48 41.18 12.68 19.66
N PHE A 49 42.48 12.83 19.94
CA PHE A 49 43.56 12.68 18.96
C PHE A 49 44.68 11.79 19.51
N SER A 50 45.48 11.22 18.62
CA SER A 50 46.69 10.47 18.96
C SER A 50 47.78 11.36 19.58
N GLU A 51 48.83 10.72 20.08
CA GLU A 51 50.08 11.42 20.40
C GLU A 51 50.63 12.14 19.16
N LEU A 52 51.28 13.27 19.41
CA LEU A 52 51.81 14.16 18.38
C LEU A 52 53.08 13.56 17.76
N GLN A 53 53.07 13.37 16.44
CA GLN A 53 54.21 12.89 15.67
C GLN A 53 54.87 14.04 14.91
N LYS A 54 56.21 14.07 14.83
CA LYS A 54 56.96 15.04 14.02
C LYS A 54 57.32 14.45 12.67
N PHE A 55 57.25 15.26 11.62
CA PHE A 55 57.69 14.90 10.27
C PHE A 55 58.56 15.99 9.67
N GLU A 56 59.29 15.64 8.61
CA GLU A 56 60.13 16.58 7.85
C GLU A 56 59.67 16.63 6.40
N TRP A 57 59.55 17.85 5.86
CA TRP A 57 59.24 18.08 4.47
C TRP A 57 60.43 17.73 3.58
N ILE A 58 60.17 17.02 2.47
CA ILE A 58 61.15 16.81 1.42
C ILE A 58 60.97 17.91 0.37
N THR A 59 61.91 18.84 0.29
CA THR A 59 61.91 19.87 -0.77
C THR A 59 62.39 19.24 -2.07
N VAL A 60 61.64 19.44 -3.15
CA VAL A 60 62.08 19.04 -4.49
C VAL A 60 63.12 20.05 -4.97
N ASP A 61 64.27 19.57 -5.41
CA ASP A 61 65.35 20.39 -5.95
C ASP A 61 64.90 21.05 -7.27
N GLN A 62 64.73 22.36 -7.27
CA GLN A 62 64.24 23.12 -8.43
C GLN A 62 65.18 23.04 -9.63
N ASP A 63 66.49 22.88 -9.42
CA ASP A 63 67.48 22.77 -10.49
C ASP A 63 67.37 21.42 -11.25
N SER A 64 66.67 20.43 -10.65
CA SER A 64 66.49 19.09 -11.20
C SER A 64 65.19 18.89 -12.00
N VAL A 65 64.39 19.95 -12.14
CA VAL A 65 62.99 19.88 -12.59
C VAL A 65 62.80 20.72 -13.86
N GLU A 66 62.12 20.18 -14.87
CA GLU A 66 61.80 20.91 -16.12
C GLU A 66 60.59 21.84 -15.91
N PRO A 67 60.61 23.08 -16.46
CA PRO A 67 59.46 23.97 -16.42
C PRO A 67 58.24 23.37 -17.13
N ALA A 68 57.04 23.69 -16.64
CA ALA A 68 55.81 23.17 -17.20
C ALA A 68 55.61 23.63 -18.66
N LYS A 69 55.51 22.68 -19.58
CA LYS A 69 55.20 22.96 -20.99
C LYS A 69 53.74 23.39 -21.10
N SER A 70 53.53 24.52 -21.80
CA SER A 70 52.21 25.11 -22.00
C SER A 70 51.85 25.11 -23.49
N GLU A 71 50.65 24.68 -23.81
CA GLU A 71 50.07 24.67 -25.16
C GLU A 71 48.97 25.72 -25.28
N LYS A 72 48.68 26.18 -26.50
CA LYS A 72 47.60 27.15 -26.73
C LYS A 72 46.24 26.47 -26.56
N PHE A 73 45.41 27.01 -25.67
CA PHE A 73 44.06 26.55 -25.38
C PHE A 73 43.05 27.68 -25.62
N ASP A 74 42.21 27.53 -26.63
CA ASP A 74 41.20 28.52 -27.00
C ASP A 74 39.81 27.91 -26.86
N LEU A 75 39.12 28.29 -25.78
CA LEU A 75 37.80 27.75 -25.44
C LEU A 75 36.72 28.21 -26.44
N ASP A 76 36.89 29.35 -27.10
CA ASP A 76 35.91 29.91 -28.02
C ASP A 76 35.95 29.23 -29.39
N LYS A 77 37.08 28.65 -29.75
CA LYS A 77 37.21 27.80 -30.95
C LYS A 77 36.58 26.42 -30.80
N ILE A 78 36.26 25.99 -29.58
CA ILE A 78 35.61 24.70 -29.36
C ILE A 78 34.13 24.83 -29.77
N PRO A 79 33.62 23.96 -30.68
CA PRO A 79 32.24 24.04 -31.15
C PRO A 79 31.25 23.97 -29.99
N SER A 80 30.39 24.99 -29.90
CA SER A 80 29.26 24.99 -28.98
C SER A 80 28.09 24.23 -29.60
N LYS A 81 27.41 23.41 -28.80
CA LYS A 81 26.23 22.65 -29.21
C LYS A 81 25.07 22.96 -28.26
N PRO A 82 23.82 22.97 -28.74
CA PRO A 82 22.67 23.16 -27.87
C PRO A 82 22.53 21.98 -26.90
N ILE A 83 22.15 22.27 -25.66
CA ILE A 83 21.75 21.27 -24.66
C ILE A 83 20.35 21.60 -24.18
N ASN A 84 19.49 20.59 -24.12
CA ASN A 84 18.16 20.76 -23.56
C ASN A 84 18.23 20.64 -22.04
N LEU A 85 18.08 21.76 -21.34
CA LEU A 85 18.13 21.87 -19.88
C LEU A 85 16.75 21.90 -19.21
N GLY A 86 15.66 21.82 -20.00
CA GLY A 86 14.31 21.95 -19.44
C GLY A 86 13.87 23.38 -19.12
N ASN A 87 14.83 24.32 -19.00
CA ASN A 87 14.57 25.72 -18.65
C ASN A 87 13.55 26.43 -19.58
N PRO A 88 12.74 27.36 -19.03
CA PRO A 88 11.89 28.24 -19.83
C PRO A 88 12.71 29.03 -20.84
N ILE A 89 12.23 29.11 -22.08
CA ILE A 89 12.88 29.84 -23.17
C ILE A 89 12.10 31.15 -23.39
N PRO A 90 12.78 32.30 -23.64
CA PRO A 90 12.10 33.51 -24.04
C PRO A 90 11.21 33.29 -25.27
N MET A 91 10.07 33.96 -25.35
CA MET A 91 9.22 33.88 -26.54
C MET A 91 9.98 34.30 -27.81
N SER A 92 9.66 33.66 -28.94
CA SER A 92 10.24 33.99 -30.24
C SER A 92 9.89 35.42 -30.67
N GLN A 93 8.68 35.88 -30.33
CA GLN A 93 8.17 37.21 -30.60
C GLN A 93 7.21 37.66 -29.47
N PRO A 94 7.03 38.97 -29.25
CA PRO A 94 5.99 39.49 -28.36
C PRO A 94 4.58 39.03 -28.77
N MET A 95 3.65 39.03 -27.81
CA MET A 95 2.24 38.75 -28.09
C MET A 95 1.66 39.77 -29.08
N VAL A 96 0.80 39.29 -29.98
CA VAL A 96 0.05 40.17 -30.89
C VAL A 96 -1.07 40.82 -30.10
N GLU A 97 -0.99 42.13 -29.91
CA GLU A 97 -1.99 42.92 -29.19
C GLU A 97 -2.92 43.63 -30.18
N THR A 98 -4.23 43.53 -29.94
CA THR A 98 -5.26 44.21 -30.73
C THR A 98 -6.24 44.91 -29.80
N ALA A 99 -6.58 46.16 -30.10
CA ALA A 99 -7.60 46.89 -29.38
C ALA A 99 -8.97 46.23 -29.55
N PHE A 100 -9.70 46.08 -28.45
CA PHE A 100 -11.03 45.47 -28.44
C PHE A 100 -11.95 46.24 -27.48
N ASP A 101 -13.11 46.66 -27.98
CA ASP A 101 -14.12 47.35 -27.17
C ASP A 101 -15.39 46.51 -27.06
N LEU A 102 -15.60 45.93 -25.88
CA LEU A 102 -16.79 45.13 -25.57
C LEU A 102 -18.09 45.94 -25.65
N LYS A 103 -18.04 47.27 -25.47
CA LYS A 103 -19.22 48.15 -25.53
C LYS A 103 -19.71 48.41 -26.95
N SER A 104 -18.89 48.10 -27.96
CA SER A 104 -19.26 48.27 -29.36
C SER A 104 -20.31 47.26 -29.84
N PHE A 105 -20.47 46.13 -29.14
CA PHE A 105 -21.45 45.09 -29.47
C PHE A 105 -22.82 45.38 -28.86
N PRO A 106 -23.92 45.09 -29.58
CA PRO A 106 -25.29 45.35 -29.13
C PRO A 106 -25.70 44.47 -27.96
N ASP A 107 -26.57 45.00 -27.10
CA ASP A 107 -27.23 44.26 -26.02
C ASP A 107 -28.64 43.85 -26.47
N GLU A 108 -28.97 42.57 -26.36
CA GLU A 108 -30.33 42.04 -26.52
C GLU A 108 -30.99 41.82 -25.16
N ALA A 109 -32.27 42.16 -25.03
CA ALA A 109 -32.99 42.01 -23.76
C ALA A 109 -33.20 40.53 -23.40
N PHE A 110 -32.86 40.15 -22.17
CA PHE A 110 -32.95 38.80 -21.67
C PHE A 110 -33.56 38.75 -20.27
N ASN A 111 -34.52 37.86 -20.06
CA ASN A 111 -35.11 37.61 -18.75
C ASN A 111 -35.40 36.13 -18.56
N LEU A 112 -34.60 35.50 -17.70
CA LEU A 112 -34.70 34.08 -17.39
C LEU A 112 -35.95 33.71 -16.58
N GLU A 113 -36.49 34.64 -15.79
CA GLU A 113 -37.66 34.37 -14.93
C GLU A 113 -38.95 34.25 -15.72
N THR A 114 -39.07 34.98 -16.83
CA THR A 114 -40.26 34.95 -17.69
C THR A 114 -40.32 33.72 -18.60
N MET A 115 -39.29 32.87 -18.60
CA MET A 115 -39.19 31.71 -19.50
C MET A 115 -40.01 30.51 -19.02
N PRO A 116 -40.59 29.73 -19.95
CA PRO A 116 -41.33 28.52 -19.59
C PRO A 116 -40.40 27.49 -18.92
N SER A 117 -40.80 27.02 -17.74
CA SER A 117 -40.12 25.96 -17.01
C SER A 117 -40.88 24.64 -17.13
N GLN A 118 -40.16 23.54 -17.31
CA GLN A 118 -40.70 22.18 -17.23
C GLN A 118 -40.33 21.55 -15.88
N GLU A 119 -41.14 20.60 -15.41
CA GLU A 119 -40.85 19.82 -14.22
C GLU A 119 -39.64 18.89 -14.48
N LEU A 120 -38.66 18.92 -13.59
CA LEU A 120 -37.44 18.10 -13.68
C LEU A 120 -37.75 16.66 -13.28
N LYS A 121 -37.49 15.71 -14.18
CA LYS A 121 -37.68 14.28 -13.93
C LYS A 121 -36.34 13.55 -13.98
N PHE A 122 -36.18 12.52 -13.14
CA PHE A 122 -35.01 11.67 -13.13
C PHE A 122 -35.40 10.20 -13.21
N LYS A 123 -34.59 9.40 -13.92
CA LYS A 123 -34.57 7.95 -13.74
C LYS A 123 -33.61 7.62 -12.60
N ILE A 124 -34.11 6.97 -11.56
CA ILE A 124 -33.35 6.76 -10.32
C ILE A 124 -32.98 5.28 -10.17
N ASN A 125 -31.71 5.00 -9.93
CA ASN A 125 -31.19 3.66 -9.65
C ASN A 125 -30.44 3.65 -8.32
N VAL A 126 -30.35 2.47 -7.69
CA VAL A 126 -29.44 2.25 -6.56
C VAL A 126 -28.00 2.25 -7.07
N LEU A 127 -27.11 3.00 -6.40
CA LEU A 127 -25.68 3.04 -6.73
C LEU A 127 -25.02 1.72 -6.29
N GLY A 128 -24.36 1.02 -7.20
CA GLY A 128 -23.59 -0.18 -6.87
C GLY A 128 -22.31 0.15 -6.10
N GLN A 129 -21.77 -0.85 -5.38
CA GLN A 129 -20.51 -0.69 -4.66
C GLN A 129 -19.33 -0.54 -5.63
N PRO A 130 -18.43 0.44 -5.43
CA PRO A 130 -17.26 0.62 -6.27
C PRO A 130 -16.28 -0.54 -6.11
N MET A 131 -15.49 -0.79 -7.16
CA MET A 131 -14.33 -1.67 -7.05
C MET A 131 -13.19 -0.90 -6.40
N ARG A 132 -12.67 -1.40 -5.28
CA ARG A 132 -11.59 -0.74 -4.53
C ARG A 132 -10.28 -1.46 -4.78
N THR A 133 -9.31 -0.76 -5.36
CA THR A 133 -7.97 -1.26 -5.66
C THR A 133 -6.95 -0.46 -4.88
N LYS A 134 -5.95 -1.13 -4.29
CA LYS A 134 -4.84 -0.42 -3.64
C LYS A 134 -3.97 0.25 -4.70
N SER A 135 -3.69 1.54 -4.52
CA SER A 135 -2.93 2.32 -5.48
C SER A 135 -1.43 2.12 -5.32
N GLY A 136 -0.70 2.20 -6.44
CA GLY A 136 0.75 2.30 -6.47
C GLY A 136 1.21 3.75 -6.34
N ILE A 137 2.46 3.96 -5.92
CA ILE A 137 3.06 5.31 -5.91
C ILE A 137 3.34 5.72 -7.37
N PRO A 138 3.00 6.96 -7.79
CA PRO A 138 3.38 7.51 -9.09
C PRO A 138 4.89 7.36 -9.36
N ARG A 139 5.28 7.18 -10.62
CA ARG A 139 6.69 6.91 -10.99
C ARG A 139 7.16 7.78 -12.14
N LEU A 140 8.45 8.06 -12.22
CA LEU A 140 9.03 8.70 -13.39
C LEU A 140 9.13 7.75 -14.59
N ASN A 141 9.10 8.34 -15.78
CA ASN A 141 9.48 7.70 -17.03
C ASN A 141 10.97 7.32 -17.01
N ASP A 142 11.31 6.12 -17.52
CA ASP A 142 12.71 5.77 -17.75
C ASP A 142 13.31 6.73 -18.78
N GLY A 143 14.30 7.54 -18.37
CA GLY A 143 14.93 8.56 -19.21
C GLY A 143 14.19 9.90 -19.29
N ALA A 144 13.18 10.15 -18.44
CA ALA A 144 12.59 11.48 -18.30
C ALA A 144 13.65 12.54 -17.95
N SER A 145 13.60 13.69 -18.61
CA SER A 145 14.47 14.83 -18.29
C SER A 145 13.87 15.75 -17.21
N GLU A 146 12.57 15.67 -16.99
CA GLU A 146 11.81 16.51 -16.05
C GLU A 146 11.12 15.62 -14.99
N SER A 147 10.75 16.23 -13.86
CA SER A 147 10.01 15.59 -12.76
C SER A 147 8.52 15.36 -13.08
N LEU A 148 8.22 14.78 -14.25
CA LEU A 148 6.86 14.41 -14.67
C LEU A 148 6.58 12.95 -14.33
N LEU A 149 5.72 12.76 -13.34
CA LEU A 149 5.36 11.46 -12.82
C LEU A 149 4.24 10.88 -13.64
N LYS A 150 4.15 9.55 -13.68
CA LYS A 150 3.06 8.82 -14.32
C LYS A 150 2.12 8.25 -13.29
N PHE A 151 0.84 8.27 -13.65
CA PHE A 151 -0.22 7.65 -12.87
C PHE A 151 -1.29 7.05 -13.80
N GLY A 152 -1.49 5.74 -13.72
CA GLY A 152 -2.34 4.98 -14.61
C GLY A 152 -2.64 3.57 -14.10
N LEU A 153 -2.78 2.63 -15.04
CA LEU A 153 -3.37 1.30 -14.80
C LEU A 153 -2.54 0.45 -13.82
N ASP A 154 -1.22 0.47 -13.93
CA ASP A 154 -0.31 -0.25 -13.04
C ASP A 154 -0.30 0.31 -11.61
N GLN A 155 -0.73 1.57 -11.42
CA GLN A 155 -0.95 2.18 -10.11
C GLN A 155 -2.41 2.19 -9.66
N GLY A 156 -3.31 1.51 -10.39
CA GLY A 156 -4.68 1.21 -9.96
C GLY A 156 -5.78 2.09 -10.52
N LEU A 157 -5.49 3.03 -11.44
CA LEU A 157 -6.53 3.73 -12.21
C LEU A 157 -7.16 2.83 -13.27
N SER A 158 -8.39 3.10 -13.70
CA SER A 158 -9.02 2.42 -14.84
C SER A 158 -8.93 3.26 -16.12
N GLY A 159 -8.82 2.58 -17.27
CA GLY A 159 -8.82 3.23 -18.58
C GLY A 159 -7.45 3.66 -19.10
N SER A 160 -7.47 4.32 -20.24
CA SER A 160 -6.31 4.81 -20.99
C SER A 160 -6.43 6.26 -21.45
N VAL A 161 -7.63 6.84 -21.35
CA VAL A 161 -7.93 8.22 -21.68
C VAL A 161 -8.42 8.91 -20.42
N TYR A 162 -7.77 10.01 -20.03
CA TYR A 162 -8.13 10.78 -18.84
C TYR A 162 -8.71 12.12 -19.28
N SER A 163 -10.05 12.21 -19.25
CA SER A 163 -10.77 13.30 -19.90
C SER A 163 -10.96 14.53 -19.01
N ASP A 164 -11.05 14.37 -17.70
CA ASP A 164 -11.24 15.49 -16.75
C ASP A 164 -10.84 15.07 -15.33
N PHE A 165 -10.45 16.06 -14.52
CA PHE A 165 -10.08 15.89 -13.12
C PHE A 165 -10.80 16.93 -12.27
N LYS A 166 -11.30 16.51 -11.10
CA LYS A 166 -11.88 17.40 -10.09
C LYS A 166 -11.45 17.00 -8.70
N GLN A 167 -11.28 17.99 -7.84
CA GLN A 167 -10.99 17.77 -6.43
C GLN A 167 -12.24 18.09 -5.59
N ASP A 168 -12.59 17.20 -4.67
CA ASP A 168 -13.67 17.47 -3.72
C ASP A 168 -13.20 18.35 -2.55
N LYS A 169 -14.13 18.84 -1.73
CA LYS A 169 -13.81 19.67 -0.55
C LYS A 169 -12.95 18.98 0.52
N ASN A 170 -12.87 17.65 0.49
CA ASN A 170 -12.04 16.83 1.38
C ASN A 170 -10.64 16.60 0.76
N GLY A 171 -10.44 17.11 -0.45
CA GLY A 171 -9.24 17.07 -1.27
C GLY A 171 -9.12 15.81 -2.15
N ILE A 172 -10.11 14.93 -2.16
CA ILE A 172 -10.10 13.66 -2.89
C ILE A 172 -10.23 13.93 -4.38
N ILE A 173 -9.39 13.26 -5.18
CA ILE A 173 -9.32 13.47 -6.63
C ILE A 173 -10.29 12.53 -7.34
N TRP A 174 -11.12 13.11 -8.20
CA TRP A 174 -12.05 12.42 -9.09
C TRP A 174 -11.53 12.52 -10.51
N ILE A 175 -11.48 11.39 -11.21
CA ILE A 175 -10.82 11.26 -12.51
C ILE A 175 -11.79 10.59 -13.48
N ALA A 176 -12.14 11.30 -14.56
CA ALA A 176 -12.98 10.78 -15.62
C ALA A 176 -12.13 10.03 -16.63
N THR A 177 -12.53 8.80 -16.96
CA THR A 177 -11.81 7.99 -17.93
C THR A 177 -12.71 7.38 -19.00
N ASP A 178 -12.10 6.77 -20.01
CA ASP A 178 -12.77 5.93 -21.01
C ASP A 178 -13.38 4.64 -20.41
N ASP A 179 -12.94 4.24 -19.21
CA ASP A 179 -13.39 3.04 -18.50
C ASP A 179 -14.08 3.35 -17.15
N GLY A 180 -14.72 4.50 -17.05
CA GLY A 180 -15.56 4.88 -15.92
C GLY A 180 -15.00 6.03 -15.08
N LEU A 181 -15.47 6.10 -13.83
CA LEU A 181 -15.12 7.16 -12.90
C LEU A 181 -14.20 6.59 -11.82
N ASN A 182 -13.00 7.16 -11.69
CA ASN A 182 -12.06 6.81 -10.63
C ASN A 182 -12.10 7.87 -9.54
N ARG A 183 -12.03 7.42 -8.30
CA ARG A 183 -11.89 8.26 -7.11
C ARG A 183 -10.63 7.83 -6.38
N PHE A 184 -9.66 8.74 -6.29
CA PHE A 184 -8.37 8.50 -5.68
C PHE A 184 -8.25 9.25 -4.37
N ASP A 185 -7.95 8.52 -3.29
CA ASP A 185 -7.90 9.05 -1.93
C ASP A 185 -6.49 9.10 -1.30
N GLY A 186 -5.45 8.94 -2.11
CA GLY A 186 -4.04 8.87 -1.67
C GLY A 186 -3.51 7.45 -1.53
N GLU A 187 -4.36 6.47 -1.22
CA GLU A 187 -3.94 5.07 -0.96
C GLU A 187 -4.71 4.07 -1.83
N TYR A 188 -5.96 4.38 -2.17
CA TYR A 188 -6.86 3.52 -2.91
C TYR A 188 -7.53 4.26 -4.06
N CYS A 189 -7.73 3.54 -5.16
CA CYS A 189 -8.59 3.93 -6.26
C CYS A 189 -9.92 3.18 -6.15
N GLU A 190 -11.02 3.92 -6.04
CA GLU A 190 -12.38 3.40 -6.17
C GLU A 190 -12.90 3.65 -7.59
N THR A 191 -13.22 2.60 -8.33
CA THR A 191 -13.73 2.69 -9.71
C THR A 191 -15.23 2.41 -9.75
N TYR A 192 -15.98 3.32 -10.37
CA TYR A 192 -17.39 3.15 -10.74
C TYR A 192 -17.49 2.94 -12.25
N SER A 193 -18.09 1.83 -12.68
CA SER A 193 -18.32 1.53 -14.10
C SER A 193 -19.79 1.13 -14.35
N LEU A 194 -20.08 0.52 -15.51
CA LEU A 194 -21.44 0.13 -15.90
C LEU A 194 -22.18 -0.75 -14.87
N PRO A 195 -21.54 -1.74 -14.20
CA PRO A 195 -22.18 -2.56 -13.16
C PRO A 195 -22.61 -1.74 -11.93
N GLN A 196 -21.96 -0.60 -11.66
CA GLN A 196 -22.30 0.28 -10.54
C GLN A 196 -23.44 1.25 -10.85
N GLY A 197 -23.95 1.25 -12.09
CA GLY A 197 -25.12 2.02 -12.49
C GLY A 197 -24.87 3.14 -13.49
N LEU A 198 -23.62 3.36 -13.95
CA LEU A 198 -23.32 4.35 -14.99
C LEU A 198 -24.01 4.03 -16.33
N LEU A 199 -24.24 5.05 -17.15
CA LEU A 199 -24.90 4.91 -18.47
C LEU A 199 -23.94 4.48 -19.59
N ALA A 200 -22.66 4.83 -19.47
CA ALA A 200 -21.59 4.48 -20.40
C ALA A 200 -20.26 4.43 -19.64
N SER A 201 -19.26 3.73 -20.19
CA SER A 201 -17.91 3.70 -19.61
C SER A 201 -17.16 5.02 -19.87
N TRP A 202 -17.26 5.58 -21.07
CA TRP A 202 -16.47 6.76 -21.42
C TRP A 202 -17.09 8.06 -20.91
N ILE A 203 -16.44 8.66 -19.91
CA ILE A 203 -16.80 9.92 -19.28
C ILE A 203 -15.93 11.04 -19.86
N ASN A 204 -16.56 12.13 -20.27
CA ASN A 204 -15.88 13.28 -20.86
C ASN A 204 -15.66 14.45 -19.89
N GLN A 205 -16.52 14.61 -18.88
CA GLN A 205 -16.46 15.72 -17.93
C GLN A 205 -17.14 15.34 -16.62
N ILE A 206 -16.63 15.88 -15.52
CA ILE A 206 -17.21 15.75 -14.18
C ILE A 206 -17.36 17.15 -13.58
N ILE A 207 -18.49 17.40 -12.91
CA ILE A 207 -18.61 18.56 -12.01
C ILE A 207 -19.07 18.08 -10.63
N ILE A 208 -18.55 18.70 -9.58
CA ILE A 208 -18.95 18.46 -8.19
C ILE A 208 -19.79 19.67 -7.79
N ASP A 209 -21.09 19.46 -7.58
CA ASP A 209 -21.98 20.56 -7.24
C ASP A 209 -21.83 20.99 -5.77
N LYS A 210 -22.41 22.14 -5.40
CA LYS A 210 -22.43 22.66 -4.01
C LYS A 210 -23.10 21.72 -3.00
N GLN A 211 -23.84 20.72 -3.45
CA GLN A 211 -24.48 19.71 -2.61
C GLN A 211 -23.62 18.44 -2.48
N GLU A 212 -22.41 18.44 -3.05
CA GLU A 212 -21.47 17.31 -3.15
C GLU A 212 -22.01 16.13 -3.98
N GLN A 213 -22.85 16.41 -4.97
CA GLN A 213 -23.26 15.43 -5.97
C GLN A 213 -22.34 15.53 -7.19
N LEU A 214 -21.99 14.36 -7.74
CA LEU A 214 -21.15 14.28 -8.93
C LEU A 214 -22.03 14.20 -10.17
N TRP A 215 -21.89 15.17 -11.05
CA TRP A 215 -22.55 15.19 -12.35
C TRP A 215 -21.57 14.71 -13.41
N ILE A 216 -22.01 13.75 -14.21
CA ILE A 216 -21.18 12.99 -15.13
C ILE A 216 -21.72 13.15 -16.54
N ARG A 217 -20.87 13.70 -17.42
CA ARG A 217 -21.11 13.78 -18.86
C ARG A 217 -20.47 12.61 -19.57
N TYR A 218 -21.22 11.91 -20.40
CA TYR A 218 -20.69 10.79 -21.19
C TYR A 218 -20.33 11.20 -22.61
N SER A 219 -19.55 10.33 -23.26
CA SER A 219 -19.36 10.41 -24.71
C SER A 219 -20.60 9.95 -25.48
N GLY A 220 -21.02 10.76 -26.45
CA GLY A 220 -22.17 10.50 -27.33
C GLY A 220 -23.54 10.86 -26.72
N ASN A 221 -24.61 10.37 -27.35
CA ASN A 221 -25.99 10.74 -27.04
C ASN A 221 -26.57 9.88 -25.89
N ARG A 222 -26.13 10.14 -24.65
CA ARG A 222 -26.50 9.34 -23.45
C ARG A 222 -27.19 10.15 -22.35
N GLY A 223 -27.07 11.47 -22.36
CA GLY A 223 -27.51 12.35 -21.27
C GLY A 223 -26.49 12.47 -20.14
N VAL A 224 -26.97 12.72 -18.93
CA VAL A 224 -26.16 13.01 -17.74
C VAL A 224 -26.52 12.06 -16.61
N SER A 225 -25.54 11.70 -15.78
CA SER A 225 -25.79 11.02 -14.50
C SER A 225 -25.37 11.87 -13.32
N VAL A 226 -26.11 11.77 -12.22
CA VAL A 226 -25.87 12.48 -10.98
C VAL A 226 -25.72 11.46 -9.86
N ILE A 227 -24.53 11.34 -9.29
CA ILE A 227 -24.24 10.42 -8.19
C ILE A 227 -24.31 11.17 -6.87
N ASN A 228 -25.15 10.67 -5.95
CA ASN A 228 -25.17 11.09 -4.56
C ASN A 228 -24.71 9.93 -3.67
N ARG A 229 -23.46 10.02 -3.18
CA ARG A 229 -22.85 8.98 -2.32
C ARG A 229 -23.41 8.94 -0.91
N LYS A 230 -23.89 10.07 -0.37
CA LYS A 230 -24.47 10.13 0.98
C LYS A 230 -25.78 9.35 1.03
N THR A 231 -26.55 9.38 -0.06
CA THR A 231 -27.84 8.68 -0.14
C THR A 231 -27.73 7.31 -0.81
N GLY A 232 -26.62 7.00 -1.49
CA GLY A 232 -26.42 5.74 -2.23
C GLY A 232 -27.24 5.65 -3.51
N VAL A 233 -27.53 6.78 -4.16
CA VAL A 233 -28.43 6.88 -5.30
C VAL A 233 -27.71 7.48 -6.49
N ILE A 234 -28.01 6.95 -7.69
CA ILE A 234 -27.62 7.55 -8.96
C ILE A 234 -28.88 7.94 -9.74
N LYS A 235 -28.92 9.17 -10.22
CA LYS A 235 -30.01 9.74 -11.02
C LYS A 235 -29.54 9.92 -12.46
N HIS A 236 -30.42 9.71 -13.41
CA HIS A 236 -30.14 9.87 -14.84
C HIS A 236 -31.16 10.81 -15.47
N ILE A 237 -30.67 11.68 -16.35
CA ILE A 237 -31.49 12.59 -17.14
C ILE A 237 -31.04 12.52 -18.60
N SER A 238 -31.99 12.31 -19.50
CA SER A 238 -31.79 12.30 -20.96
C SER A 238 -32.87 13.14 -21.64
N SER A 239 -32.94 13.11 -22.97
CA SER A 239 -33.99 13.81 -23.71
C SER A 239 -35.41 13.32 -23.36
N ALA A 240 -35.56 12.08 -22.91
CA ALA A 240 -36.85 11.55 -22.46
C ALA A 240 -37.33 12.16 -21.13
N GLU A 241 -36.44 12.77 -20.35
CA GLU A 241 -36.72 13.33 -19.04
C GLU A 241 -36.73 14.88 -18.99
N GLY A 242 -36.55 15.54 -20.14
CA GLY A 242 -36.69 16.99 -20.28
C GLY A 242 -35.47 17.72 -20.83
N LEU A 243 -34.33 17.05 -21.06
CA LEU A 243 -33.20 17.68 -21.76
C LEU A 243 -33.55 17.93 -23.24
N SER A 244 -33.06 19.03 -23.80
CA SER A 244 -33.26 19.35 -25.23
C SER A 244 -32.67 18.29 -26.18
N GLU A 245 -31.58 17.63 -25.79
CA GLU A 245 -30.91 16.54 -26.50
C GLU A 245 -30.08 15.72 -25.50
N GLY A 246 -29.76 14.46 -25.80
CA GLY A 246 -28.88 13.64 -24.96
C GLY A 246 -27.39 13.74 -25.30
N ASN A 247 -27.01 14.46 -26.36
CA ASN A 247 -25.61 14.75 -26.67
C ASN A 247 -25.17 16.04 -25.98
N ILE A 248 -24.50 15.88 -24.84
CA ILE A 248 -24.11 16.98 -23.96
C ILE A 248 -22.69 17.43 -24.29
N ARG A 249 -22.52 18.73 -24.53
CA ARG A 249 -21.23 19.33 -24.92
C ARG A 249 -20.42 19.84 -23.75
N TRP A 250 -21.07 20.45 -22.78
CA TRP A 250 -20.44 20.99 -21.57
C TRP A 250 -21.47 21.18 -20.46
N MET A 251 -20.99 21.18 -19.22
CA MET A 251 -21.78 21.46 -18.03
C MET A 251 -21.01 22.38 -17.08
N GLU A 252 -21.71 23.30 -16.40
CA GLU A 252 -21.13 24.19 -15.39
C GLU A 252 -22.17 24.51 -14.30
N GLU A 253 -21.75 24.66 -13.04
CA GLU A 253 -22.62 25.12 -11.95
C GLU A 253 -22.41 26.62 -11.72
N ASP A 254 -23.51 27.38 -11.64
CA ASP A 254 -23.41 28.80 -11.33
C ASP A 254 -23.36 29.12 -9.81
N GLU A 255 -23.09 30.39 -9.49
CA GLU A 255 -23.11 30.92 -8.12
C GLU A 255 -24.41 30.62 -7.34
N LYS A 256 -25.56 30.51 -8.02
CA LYS A 256 -26.86 30.23 -7.40
C LYS A 256 -27.12 28.73 -7.17
N GLY A 257 -26.28 27.86 -7.74
CA GLY A 257 -26.39 26.40 -7.66
C GLY A 257 -27.28 25.78 -8.75
N ARG A 258 -27.47 26.49 -9.87
CA ARG A 258 -28.13 25.97 -11.08
C ARG A 258 -27.08 25.34 -11.98
N ILE A 259 -27.44 24.24 -12.64
CA ILE A 259 -26.57 23.54 -13.58
C ILE A 259 -26.92 23.95 -15.00
N TRP A 260 -25.95 24.51 -15.71
CA TRP A 260 -26.04 24.93 -17.11
C TRP A 260 -25.50 23.82 -18.00
N ILE A 261 -26.27 23.37 -18.99
CA ILE A 261 -25.96 22.21 -19.82
C ILE A 261 -26.06 22.59 -21.30
N CYS A 262 -24.93 22.62 -21.98
CA CYS A 262 -24.83 22.90 -23.41
C CYS A 262 -25.19 21.68 -24.26
N THR A 263 -26.02 21.88 -25.29
CA THR A 263 -26.41 20.84 -26.26
C THR A 263 -26.33 21.39 -27.69
N ASN A 264 -26.49 20.55 -28.71
CA ASN A 264 -26.55 21.06 -30.09
C ASN A 264 -27.90 21.79 -30.38
N ASN A 265 -28.86 21.71 -29.45
CA ASN A 265 -30.19 22.28 -29.56
C ASN A 265 -30.49 23.23 -28.39
N GLY A 266 -29.56 24.14 -28.11
CA GLY A 266 -29.66 25.20 -27.12
C GLY A 266 -29.02 24.85 -25.77
N LEU A 267 -29.29 25.72 -24.81
CA LEU A 267 -28.76 25.67 -23.44
C LEU A 267 -29.88 25.27 -22.48
N ASN A 268 -29.66 24.23 -21.67
CA ASN A 268 -30.59 23.85 -20.61
C ASN A 268 -30.09 24.38 -19.26
N ILE A 269 -31.01 24.82 -18.42
CA ILE A 269 -30.72 25.29 -17.07
C ILE A 269 -31.55 24.46 -16.10
N ILE A 270 -30.87 23.71 -15.26
CA ILE A 270 -31.48 22.87 -14.23
C ILE A 270 -31.36 23.59 -12.89
N ASP A 271 -32.50 23.94 -12.30
CA ASP A 271 -32.60 24.36 -10.91
C ASP A 271 -33.05 23.16 -10.08
N GLN A 272 -32.12 22.57 -9.32
CA GLN A 272 -32.39 21.42 -8.48
C GLN A 272 -33.32 21.76 -7.30
N ARG A 273 -33.27 22.99 -6.78
CA ARG A 273 -34.06 23.41 -5.62
C ARG A 273 -35.51 23.68 -6.03
N ALA A 274 -35.69 24.32 -7.18
CA ALA A 274 -37.02 24.53 -7.76
C ALA A 274 -37.59 23.25 -8.40
N GLY A 275 -36.73 22.27 -8.71
CA GLY A 275 -37.14 21.05 -9.41
C GLY A 275 -37.58 21.33 -10.85
N THR A 276 -36.93 22.28 -11.51
CA THR A 276 -37.31 22.74 -12.85
C THR A 276 -36.16 22.71 -13.84
N ILE A 277 -36.49 22.49 -15.10
CA ILE A 277 -35.58 22.65 -16.24
C ILE A 277 -36.13 23.71 -17.20
N LYS A 278 -35.27 24.66 -17.59
CA LYS A 278 -35.56 25.71 -18.60
C LYS A 278 -34.66 25.49 -19.81
N LYS A 279 -35.14 25.86 -21.00
CA LYS A 279 -34.39 25.80 -22.26
C LYS A 279 -34.25 27.21 -22.84
N ILE A 280 -33.05 27.56 -23.28
CA ILE A 280 -32.78 28.79 -24.02
C ILE A 280 -32.33 28.42 -25.44
N THR A 281 -32.97 29.00 -26.44
CA THR A 281 -32.61 28.92 -27.87
C THR A 281 -32.43 30.31 -28.47
N ASP A 282 -32.16 30.36 -29.77
CA ASP A 282 -32.15 31.57 -30.60
C ASP A 282 -33.44 32.39 -30.50
N GLU A 283 -34.59 31.73 -30.38
CA GLU A 283 -35.86 32.40 -30.07
C GLU A 283 -35.86 33.25 -28.79
N GLN A 284 -34.93 33.00 -27.87
CA GLN A 284 -34.78 33.73 -26.60
C GLN A 284 -33.55 34.65 -26.57
N GLY A 285 -32.94 34.94 -27.71
CA GLY A 285 -31.83 35.90 -27.85
C GLY A 285 -30.43 35.28 -27.87
N LEU A 286 -30.32 33.95 -28.00
CA LEU A 286 -29.03 33.34 -28.33
C LEU A 286 -28.71 33.56 -29.81
N ALA A 287 -27.44 33.77 -30.16
CA ALA A 287 -27.06 33.93 -31.56
C ALA A 287 -27.23 32.64 -32.39
N HIS A 288 -27.07 31.46 -31.77
CA HIS A 288 -27.25 30.16 -32.40
C HIS A 288 -27.56 29.05 -31.38
N ASN A 289 -28.25 27.99 -31.81
CA ASN A 289 -28.64 26.87 -30.94
C ASN A 289 -27.50 25.88 -30.63
N ASN A 290 -26.46 25.85 -31.44
CA ASN A 290 -25.34 24.91 -31.25
C ASN A 290 -24.36 25.40 -30.16
N SER A 291 -24.75 25.19 -28.90
CA SER A 291 -23.98 25.58 -27.72
C SER A 291 -22.75 24.69 -27.55
N GLY A 292 -21.58 25.31 -27.42
CA GLY A 292 -20.30 24.65 -27.18
C GLY A 292 -20.01 24.48 -25.70
N LEU A 293 -19.49 25.53 -25.07
CA LEU A 293 -19.02 25.57 -23.70
C LEU A 293 -19.78 26.62 -22.91
N VAL A 294 -19.87 26.43 -21.61
CA VAL A 294 -20.40 27.43 -20.68
C VAL A 294 -19.41 27.65 -19.54
N PHE A 295 -19.17 28.91 -19.18
CA PHE A 295 -18.26 29.32 -18.13
C PHE A 295 -18.85 30.54 -17.39
N GLN A 296 -18.73 30.62 -16.06
CA GLN A 296 -19.14 31.81 -15.31
C GLN A 296 -17.90 32.60 -14.87
N ASP A 297 -17.85 33.89 -15.21
CA ASP A 297 -16.77 34.77 -14.74
C ASP A 297 -16.97 35.27 -13.31
N GLY A 298 -15.92 35.84 -12.70
CA GLY A 298 -15.96 36.42 -11.36
C GLY A 298 -16.90 37.61 -11.17
N LYS A 299 -17.50 38.15 -12.24
CA LYS A 299 -18.55 39.19 -12.18
C LYS A 299 -19.96 38.57 -12.14
N GLY A 300 -20.06 37.27 -12.36
CA GLY A 300 -21.29 36.48 -12.41
C GLY A 300 -21.94 36.42 -13.79
N ARG A 301 -21.24 36.84 -14.86
CA ARG A 301 -21.71 36.73 -16.24
C ARG A 301 -21.44 35.33 -16.78
N ILE A 302 -22.36 34.80 -17.57
CA ILE A 302 -22.23 33.48 -18.20
C ILE A 302 -21.70 33.66 -19.61
N TRP A 303 -20.52 33.14 -19.88
CA TRP A 303 -19.88 33.07 -21.19
C TRP A 303 -20.26 31.75 -21.85
N LEU A 304 -20.98 31.84 -22.97
CA LEU A 304 -21.44 30.70 -23.75
C LEU A 304 -20.73 30.71 -25.10
N SER A 305 -19.84 29.75 -25.35
CA SER A 305 -19.25 29.60 -26.68
C SER A 305 -20.23 28.92 -27.63
N MET A 306 -20.22 29.34 -28.89
CA MET A 306 -21.03 28.76 -29.95
C MET A 306 -20.13 28.14 -31.00
N GLN A 307 -20.50 26.94 -31.46
CA GLN A 307 -19.73 26.25 -32.50
C GLN A 307 -19.77 27.03 -33.82
N GLY A 308 -18.66 27.71 -34.14
CA GLY A 308 -18.50 28.49 -35.37
C GLY A 308 -19.22 29.84 -35.38
N SER A 309 -19.75 30.29 -34.24
CA SER A 309 -20.50 31.55 -34.13
C SER A 309 -20.00 32.46 -33.00
N GLY A 310 -18.81 32.23 -32.44
CA GLY A 310 -18.28 33.13 -31.41
C GLY A 310 -18.83 32.88 -30.02
N VAL A 311 -19.12 33.94 -29.26
CA VAL A 311 -19.47 33.87 -27.83
C VAL A 311 -20.64 34.75 -27.49
N ASP A 312 -21.61 34.20 -26.77
CA ASP A 312 -22.67 34.96 -26.11
C ASP A 312 -22.33 35.18 -24.64
N ILE A 313 -22.48 36.41 -24.16
CA ILE A 313 -22.31 36.77 -22.76
C ILE A 313 -23.70 37.08 -22.20
N ILE A 314 -24.15 36.25 -21.26
CA ILE A 314 -25.44 36.41 -20.58
C ILE A 314 -25.17 37.10 -19.24
N ASP A 315 -25.66 38.32 -19.10
CA ASP A 315 -25.67 39.05 -17.83
C ASP A 315 -27.09 39.07 -17.26
N GLU A 316 -27.35 38.21 -16.27
CA GLU A 316 -28.65 38.10 -15.62
C GLU A 316 -28.99 39.34 -14.78
N LYS A 317 -28.00 40.06 -14.25
CA LYS A 317 -28.22 41.27 -13.44
C LYS A 317 -28.59 42.46 -14.33
N ALA A 318 -27.94 42.58 -15.47
CA ALA A 318 -28.27 43.58 -16.48
C ALA A 318 -29.52 43.20 -17.30
N GLY A 319 -29.87 41.91 -17.33
CA GLY A 319 -30.97 41.39 -18.13
C GLY A 319 -30.67 41.46 -19.62
N THR A 320 -29.43 41.14 -20.01
CA THR A 320 -28.96 41.28 -21.39
C THR A 320 -28.17 40.07 -21.87
N ILE A 321 -28.30 39.71 -23.14
CA ILE A 321 -27.38 38.84 -23.88
C ILE A 321 -26.58 39.72 -24.85
N LYS A 322 -25.25 39.52 -24.88
CA LYS A 322 -24.35 40.19 -25.81
C LYS A 322 -23.63 39.16 -26.68
N HIS A 323 -23.77 39.28 -27.99
CA HIS A 323 -23.10 38.41 -28.96
C HIS A 323 -21.78 39.01 -29.44
N ILE A 324 -20.72 38.20 -29.41
CA ILE A 324 -19.41 38.51 -29.98
C ILE A 324 -19.15 37.54 -31.14
N ASP A 325 -19.33 38.03 -32.36
CA ASP A 325 -19.22 37.24 -33.60
C ASP A 325 -17.76 37.03 -34.06
N ARG A 326 -16.84 37.92 -33.65
CA ARG A 326 -15.42 37.90 -34.02
C ARG A 326 -14.51 38.33 -32.88
N PHE A 327 -13.52 37.50 -32.59
CA PHE A 327 -12.36 37.89 -31.81
C PHE A 327 -11.23 38.22 -32.79
N LEU A 328 -10.57 39.39 -32.65
CA LEU A 328 -9.44 39.83 -33.49
C LEU A 328 -9.72 40.01 -35.00
N GLY A 329 -10.98 40.22 -35.41
CA GLY A 329 -11.35 40.36 -36.82
C GLY A 329 -11.32 39.05 -37.63
N VAL A 330 -10.97 37.93 -37.00
CA VAL A 330 -11.08 36.58 -37.55
C VAL A 330 -12.46 36.03 -37.17
N ALA A 331 -13.15 35.36 -38.09
CA ALA A 331 -14.38 34.63 -37.77
C ALA A 331 -14.05 33.67 -36.61
N ALA A 332 -14.78 33.76 -35.51
CA ALA A 332 -14.41 33.07 -34.28
C ALA A 332 -14.24 31.56 -34.53
N ASN A 333 -12.99 31.09 -34.47
CA ASN A 333 -12.68 29.66 -34.46
C ASN A 333 -13.27 29.05 -33.19
N THR A 334 -13.78 27.82 -33.29
CA THR A 334 -14.38 27.10 -32.17
C THR A 334 -13.52 27.20 -30.91
N ILE A 335 -14.08 27.81 -29.87
CA ILE A 335 -13.48 27.88 -28.53
C ILE A 335 -13.72 26.53 -27.84
N ILE A 336 -12.66 25.96 -27.28
CA ILE A 336 -12.64 24.61 -26.70
C ILE A 336 -12.42 24.63 -25.19
N SER A 337 -11.75 25.66 -24.67
CA SER A 337 -11.57 25.86 -23.24
C SER A 337 -11.61 27.36 -22.90
N ILE A 338 -12.09 27.67 -21.70
CA ILE A 338 -12.20 29.01 -21.15
C ILE A 338 -11.70 28.96 -19.71
N SER A 339 -10.81 29.89 -19.33
CA SER A 339 -10.29 30.01 -17.97
C SER A 339 -10.17 31.47 -17.57
N GLU A 340 -10.29 31.79 -16.29
CA GLU A 340 -10.13 33.15 -15.75
C GLU A 340 -8.91 33.20 -14.84
N ASP A 341 -8.04 34.18 -15.05
CA ASP A 341 -6.86 34.38 -14.21
C ASP A 341 -7.16 35.20 -12.94
N LYS A 342 -6.16 35.29 -12.06
CA LYS A 342 -6.30 36.01 -10.78
C LYS A 342 -6.53 37.52 -10.94
N GLN A 343 -6.32 38.05 -12.14
CA GLN A 343 -6.52 39.47 -12.48
C GLN A 343 -7.91 39.71 -13.10
N GLY A 344 -8.72 38.66 -13.28
CA GLY A 344 -10.04 38.72 -13.89
C GLY A 344 -10.01 38.82 -15.41
N ARG A 345 -8.90 38.42 -16.05
CA ARG A 345 -8.78 38.34 -17.51
C ARG A 345 -9.19 36.95 -17.98
N ILE A 346 -9.84 36.89 -19.13
CA ILE A 346 -10.41 35.65 -19.66
C ILE A 346 -9.48 35.08 -20.73
N TRP A 347 -9.10 33.82 -20.57
CA TRP A 347 -8.25 33.08 -21.48
C TRP A 347 -9.09 32.09 -22.30
N PHE A 348 -8.95 32.14 -23.62
CA PHE A 348 -9.64 31.28 -24.58
C PHE A 348 -8.66 30.34 -25.27
N GLY A 349 -8.90 29.04 -25.17
CA GLY A 349 -8.25 28.02 -25.98
C GLY A 349 -9.06 27.78 -27.25
N THR A 350 -8.41 27.81 -28.41
CA THR A 350 -9.09 27.73 -29.71
C THR A 350 -8.68 26.48 -30.52
N TRP A 351 -9.53 26.08 -31.47
CA TRP A 351 -9.25 24.93 -32.35
C TRP A 351 -8.16 25.17 -33.40
N ALA A 352 -7.81 26.43 -33.70
CA ALA A 352 -6.86 26.71 -34.78
C ALA A 352 -6.02 27.98 -34.62
N SER A 353 -6.31 28.83 -33.64
CA SER A 353 -5.68 30.15 -33.46
C SER A 353 -4.81 30.23 -32.21
N GLY A 354 -4.50 29.11 -31.56
CA GLY A 354 -3.75 29.08 -30.32
C GLY A 354 -4.61 29.62 -29.18
N ILE A 355 -4.05 30.55 -28.42
CA ILE A 355 -4.66 31.10 -27.21
C ILE A 355 -4.91 32.60 -27.38
N MET A 356 -6.04 33.06 -26.85
CA MET A 356 -6.38 34.47 -26.78
C MET A 356 -6.64 34.87 -25.33
N MET A 357 -6.00 35.92 -24.86
CA MET A 357 -6.24 36.54 -23.57
C MET A 357 -7.05 37.82 -23.78
N PHE A 358 -8.23 37.90 -23.17
CA PHE A 358 -9.10 39.06 -23.17
C PHE A 358 -8.95 39.83 -21.86
N ASP A 359 -8.45 41.06 -21.96
CA ASP A 359 -8.36 42.00 -20.84
C ASP A 359 -9.39 43.12 -21.04
N GLU A 360 -10.50 43.01 -20.31
CA GLU A 360 -11.59 44.00 -20.35
C GLU A 360 -11.16 45.37 -19.81
N ASN A 361 -10.23 45.40 -18.85
CA ASN A 361 -9.79 46.65 -18.21
C ASN A 361 -8.83 47.43 -19.11
N ALA A 362 -7.94 46.72 -19.79
CA ALA A 362 -7.03 47.30 -20.77
C ALA A 362 -7.69 47.53 -22.15
N GLY A 363 -8.84 46.87 -22.42
CA GLY A 363 -9.53 46.97 -23.71
C GLY A 363 -8.73 46.35 -24.84
N VAL A 364 -8.03 45.23 -24.57
CA VAL A 364 -7.18 44.56 -25.56
C VAL A 364 -7.39 43.05 -25.53
N ILE A 365 -7.17 42.45 -26.68
CA ILE A 365 -6.98 41.00 -26.81
C ILE A 365 -5.53 40.75 -27.19
N LYS A 366 -4.86 39.84 -26.49
CA LYS A 366 -3.52 39.36 -26.81
C LYS A 366 -3.58 37.93 -27.32
N GLN A 367 -2.82 37.63 -28.37
CA GLN A 367 -2.78 36.28 -28.96
C GLN A 367 -1.39 35.64 -28.82
N ILE A 368 -1.40 34.36 -28.50
CA ILE A 368 -0.22 33.48 -28.56
C ILE A 368 -0.51 32.36 -29.57
N SER A 369 0.34 32.27 -30.59
CA SER A 369 0.26 31.28 -31.66
C SER A 369 1.64 30.68 -31.98
N SER A 370 1.73 29.96 -33.08
CA SER A 370 2.98 29.44 -33.63
C SER A 370 4.03 30.51 -33.94
N GLU A 371 3.63 31.75 -34.20
CA GLU A 371 4.57 32.86 -34.38
C GLU A 371 5.28 33.25 -33.08
N GLN A 372 4.62 33.07 -31.93
CA GLN A 372 5.14 33.39 -30.61
C GLN A 372 5.86 32.19 -29.95
N GLY A 373 5.73 30.99 -30.53
CA GLY A 373 6.50 29.80 -30.17
C GLY A 373 5.70 28.53 -29.89
N LEU A 374 4.36 28.52 -30.07
CA LEU A 374 3.56 27.30 -29.93
C LEU A 374 3.77 26.38 -31.15
N SER A 375 4.21 25.14 -30.95
CA SER A 375 4.36 24.22 -32.11
C SER A 375 3.02 23.81 -32.72
N ASN A 376 1.92 23.91 -31.96
CA ASN A 376 0.57 23.66 -32.44
C ASN A 376 -0.42 24.68 -31.88
N ASN A 377 -1.32 25.16 -32.72
CA ASN A 377 -2.36 26.14 -32.41
C ASN A 377 -3.70 25.49 -32.01
N ARG A 378 -3.78 24.16 -31.96
CA ARG A 378 -4.96 23.43 -31.46
C ARG A 378 -4.84 23.19 -29.96
N ILE A 379 -5.71 23.83 -29.18
CA ILE A 379 -5.69 23.78 -27.72
C ILE A 379 -6.86 22.93 -27.24
N TYR A 380 -6.60 21.91 -26.40
CA TYR A 380 -7.67 21.12 -25.79
C TYR A 380 -8.15 21.71 -24.47
N ASP A 381 -7.22 22.19 -23.64
CA ASP A 381 -7.55 22.70 -22.32
C ASP A 381 -6.55 23.73 -21.81
N LEU A 382 -6.99 24.54 -20.85
CA LEU A 382 -6.22 25.60 -20.20
C LEU A 382 -6.41 25.52 -18.68
N ALA A 383 -5.31 25.61 -17.95
CA ALA A 383 -5.34 25.73 -16.49
C ALA A 383 -4.40 26.83 -16.03
N ILE A 384 -4.70 27.44 -14.89
CA ILE A 384 -3.87 28.50 -14.31
C ILE A 384 -3.37 28.01 -12.98
N ASP A 385 -2.06 28.03 -12.79
CA ASP A 385 -1.44 27.59 -11.55
C ASP A 385 -1.38 28.71 -10.50
N GLU A 386 -0.91 28.37 -9.31
CA GLU A 386 -0.84 29.34 -8.22
C GLU A 386 0.12 30.51 -8.46
N LYS A 387 1.12 30.32 -9.33
CA LYS A 387 2.10 31.33 -9.68
C LYS A 387 1.59 32.29 -10.78
N ASP A 388 0.32 32.13 -11.18
CA ASP A 388 -0.34 32.86 -12.27
C ASP A 388 0.27 32.52 -13.65
N ARG A 389 0.78 31.28 -13.80
CA ARG A 389 1.27 30.76 -15.09
C ARG A 389 0.16 29.99 -15.78
N VAL A 390 0.10 30.13 -17.10
CA VAL A 390 -0.92 29.50 -17.94
C VAL A 390 -0.37 28.17 -18.48
N TRP A 391 -1.03 27.08 -18.10
CA TRP A 391 -0.79 25.73 -18.58
C TRP A 391 -1.71 25.42 -19.76
N ILE A 392 -1.14 24.83 -20.81
CA ILE A 392 -1.75 24.74 -22.12
C ILE A 392 -1.65 23.31 -22.63
N ALA A 393 -2.77 22.60 -22.76
CA ALA A 393 -2.83 21.29 -23.38
C ALA A 393 -3.00 21.42 -24.90
N THR A 394 -2.13 20.76 -25.67
CA THR A 394 -2.13 20.84 -27.13
C THR A 394 -2.32 19.49 -27.81
N ASP A 395 -2.84 19.51 -29.04
CA ASP A 395 -3.02 18.32 -29.86
C ASP A 395 -1.67 17.81 -30.42
N GLY A 396 -1.06 16.82 -29.75
CA GLY A 396 0.14 16.15 -30.25
C GLY A 396 1.43 16.97 -30.16
N SER A 397 1.45 18.09 -29.44
CA SER A 397 2.68 18.86 -29.13
C SER A 397 3.00 18.94 -27.63
N GLY A 398 2.27 18.17 -26.82
CA GLY A 398 2.42 18.09 -25.37
C GLY A 398 1.75 19.25 -24.64
N VAL A 399 2.40 19.70 -23.56
CA VAL A 399 1.89 20.76 -22.68
C VAL A 399 2.85 21.94 -22.69
N TYR A 400 2.32 23.16 -22.75
CA TYR A 400 3.11 24.38 -22.62
C TYR A 400 2.78 25.10 -21.31
N VAL A 401 3.79 25.71 -20.70
CA VAL A 401 3.65 26.59 -19.55
C VAL A 401 4.14 27.96 -19.94
N PHE A 402 3.25 28.94 -19.88
CA PHE A 402 3.53 30.33 -20.20
C PHE A 402 3.55 31.17 -18.93
N ASP A 403 4.66 31.88 -18.71
CA ASP A 403 4.79 32.88 -17.65
C ASP A 403 4.84 34.27 -18.28
N GLU A 404 3.82 35.08 -18.01
CA GLU A 404 3.69 36.44 -18.54
C GLU A 404 4.74 37.39 -17.93
N LYS A 405 5.15 37.19 -16.66
CA LYS A 405 6.06 38.12 -15.97
C LYS A 405 7.46 38.07 -16.55
N SER A 406 7.92 36.87 -16.90
CA SER A 406 9.22 36.64 -17.53
C SER A 406 9.17 36.62 -19.06
N LEU A 407 7.96 36.57 -19.65
CA LEU A 407 7.75 36.36 -21.10
C LEU A 407 8.47 35.11 -21.61
N THR A 408 8.44 34.05 -20.80
CA THR A 408 9.07 32.76 -21.13
C THR A 408 8.04 31.67 -21.30
N MET A 409 8.37 30.69 -22.13
CA MET A 409 7.57 29.51 -22.38
C MET A 409 8.40 28.25 -22.15
N GLN A 410 7.80 27.26 -21.50
CA GLN A 410 8.37 25.93 -21.29
C GLN A 410 7.45 24.90 -21.96
N GLN A 411 8.03 23.98 -22.71
CA GLN A 411 7.28 22.86 -23.31
C GLN A 411 7.61 21.57 -22.55
N PHE A 412 6.59 20.76 -22.30
CA PHE A 412 6.67 19.37 -21.87
C PHE A 412 6.13 18.49 -23.00
N ASN A 413 6.88 17.47 -23.39
CA ASN A 413 6.55 16.50 -24.44
C ASN A 413 7.21 15.16 -24.09
N THR A 414 7.12 14.16 -24.96
CA THR A 414 7.66 12.82 -24.76
C THR A 414 9.17 12.81 -24.52
N THR A 415 9.92 13.70 -25.19
CA THR A 415 11.36 13.89 -24.94
C THR A 415 11.66 14.58 -23.61
N ARG A 416 10.65 15.22 -23.03
CA ARG A 416 10.68 15.96 -21.76
C ARG A 416 9.84 15.32 -20.66
N GLY A 417 9.64 14.01 -20.73
CA GLY A 417 9.07 13.22 -19.64
C GLY A 417 7.57 12.90 -19.74
N LEU A 418 6.81 13.53 -20.64
CA LEU A 418 5.41 13.14 -20.87
C LEU A 418 5.32 11.73 -21.46
N ASN A 419 4.23 11.04 -21.17
CA ASN A 419 3.98 9.70 -21.72
C ASN A 419 3.50 9.72 -23.16
N ASN A 420 2.76 10.77 -23.49
CA ASN A 420 2.16 11.03 -24.78
C ASN A 420 2.14 12.54 -25.00
N ASP A 421 2.25 12.96 -26.26
CA ASP A 421 2.20 14.37 -26.65
C ASP A 421 0.76 14.87 -26.85
N ASN A 422 -0.25 14.01 -26.68
CA ASN A 422 -1.65 14.38 -26.79
C ASN A 422 -2.29 14.59 -25.40
N ALA A 423 -2.12 15.79 -24.86
CA ALA A 423 -2.73 16.19 -23.59
C ALA A 423 -4.17 16.68 -23.82
N LEU A 424 -5.13 16.13 -23.07
CA LEU A 424 -6.57 16.44 -23.20
C LEU A 424 -7.09 17.38 -22.13
N SER A 425 -6.60 17.26 -20.90
CA SER A 425 -7.10 18.00 -19.75
C SER A 425 -5.96 18.39 -18.83
N ILE A 426 -6.09 19.54 -18.18
CA ILE A 426 -5.14 20.01 -17.17
C ILE A 426 -5.91 20.49 -15.95
N PHE A 427 -5.48 20.07 -14.78
CA PHE A 427 -6.11 20.45 -13.52
C PHE A 427 -5.07 20.80 -12.47
N ALA A 428 -5.18 21.98 -11.88
CA ALA A 428 -4.39 22.38 -10.72
C ALA A 428 -5.14 22.04 -9.44
N ASP A 429 -4.53 21.24 -8.56
CA ASP A 429 -5.10 20.90 -7.27
C ASP A 429 -4.72 21.91 -6.17
N ASN A 430 -5.31 21.75 -4.98
CA ASN A 430 -5.03 22.59 -3.82
C ASN A 430 -3.68 22.30 -3.11
N GLN A 431 -2.92 21.31 -3.59
CA GLN A 431 -1.57 20.95 -3.12
C GLN A 431 -0.49 21.47 -4.10
N HIS A 432 -0.87 22.37 -5.01
CA HIS A 432 0.02 22.97 -6.00
C HIS A 432 0.58 21.97 -7.03
N GLN A 433 -0.13 20.88 -7.27
CA GLN A 433 0.21 19.90 -8.29
C GLN A 433 -0.67 20.09 -9.52
N ILE A 434 -0.09 19.80 -10.67
CA ILE A 434 -0.75 19.84 -11.97
C ILE A 434 -0.95 18.41 -12.45
N TRP A 435 -2.21 18.05 -12.63
CA TRP A 435 -2.67 16.80 -13.19
C TRP A 435 -2.90 17.00 -14.69
N ILE A 436 -2.28 16.14 -15.50
CA ILE A 436 -2.35 16.20 -16.97
C ILE A 436 -2.97 14.90 -17.46
N GLY A 437 -4.15 15.01 -18.05
CA GLY A 437 -4.83 13.89 -18.69
C GLY A 437 -4.36 13.68 -20.12
N MET A 438 -4.12 12.42 -20.49
CA MET A 438 -3.62 12.05 -21.82
C MET A 438 -4.70 11.36 -22.65
N ASN A 439 -4.63 11.55 -23.97
CA ASN A 439 -5.39 10.77 -24.96
C ASN A 439 -4.62 9.50 -25.35
N GLY A 440 -4.70 8.47 -24.51
CA GLY A 440 -3.92 7.25 -24.65
C GLY A 440 -2.61 7.34 -23.86
N GLY A 441 -2.36 6.37 -23.00
CA GLY A 441 -1.22 6.34 -22.08
C GLY A 441 -1.66 6.49 -20.63
N GLU A 442 -0.75 6.96 -19.79
CA GLU A 442 -0.96 7.20 -18.35
C GLU A 442 -1.03 8.72 -18.10
N ALA A 443 -1.81 9.14 -17.10
CA ALA A 443 -1.86 10.54 -16.68
C ALA A 443 -0.48 10.98 -16.15
N ASN A 444 -0.22 12.28 -16.22
CA ASN A 444 1.00 12.86 -15.67
C ASN A 444 0.71 13.80 -14.48
N ILE A 445 1.60 13.81 -13.50
CA ILE A 445 1.53 14.69 -12.32
C ILE A 445 2.83 15.49 -12.24
N TYR A 446 2.71 16.81 -12.04
CA TYR A 446 3.84 17.73 -11.90
C TYR A 446 3.67 18.62 -10.67
N ASN A 447 4.68 18.70 -9.80
CA ASN A 447 4.63 19.58 -8.62
C ASN A 447 5.19 20.97 -8.94
N THR A 448 4.44 22.03 -8.63
CA THR A 448 4.85 23.41 -8.91
C THR A 448 5.55 24.12 -7.75
N SER A 449 5.54 23.53 -6.54
CA SER A 449 6.05 24.13 -5.29
C SER A 449 7.57 24.26 -5.22
N GLY A 450 8.33 23.56 -6.08
CA GLY A 450 9.79 23.60 -6.13
C GLY A 450 10.44 22.34 -5.55
N GLY A 451 11.78 22.29 -5.56
CA GLY A 451 12.54 21.06 -5.25
C GLY A 451 12.53 20.04 -6.39
N ASN A 452 12.28 20.51 -7.62
CA ASN A 452 12.23 19.66 -8.80
C ASN A 452 13.60 19.07 -9.10
N ILE A 453 13.55 17.87 -9.65
CA ILE A 453 14.72 17.10 -10.03
C ILE A 453 14.73 16.98 -11.55
N HIS A 454 15.81 17.49 -12.15
CA HIS A 454 16.02 17.49 -13.58
C HIS A 454 17.11 16.49 -13.93
N HIS A 455 16.99 15.86 -15.10
CA HIS A 455 17.96 14.86 -15.56
C HIS A 455 18.49 15.19 -16.94
N LEU A 456 19.81 15.16 -17.05
CA LEU A 456 20.54 15.24 -18.30
C LEU A 456 21.18 13.88 -18.58
N THR A 457 20.92 13.35 -19.76
CA THR A 457 21.53 12.10 -20.22
C THR A 457 22.22 12.32 -21.57
N SER A 458 22.74 11.25 -22.17
CA SER A 458 23.30 11.32 -23.52
C SER A 458 22.28 11.78 -24.58
N SER A 459 20.97 11.57 -24.36
CA SER A 459 19.92 12.09 -25.25
C SER A 459 19.80 13.62 -25.21
N SER A 460 20.19 14.24 -24.09
CA SER A 460 20.27 15.70 -23.94
C SER A 460 21.43 16.31 -24.72
N GLY A 461 22.33 15.48 -25.26
CA GLY A 461 23.46 15.88 -26.10
C GLY A 461 24.83 15.69 -25.45
N LEU A 462 24.93 15.37 -24.15
CA LEU A 462 26.20 15.26 -23.43
C LEU A 462 27.17 14.22 -24.05
N SER A 463 28.48 14.45 -23.88
CA SER A 463 29.51 13.60 -24.52
C SER A 463 29.66 12.23 -23.85
N ASN A 464 29.24 12.12 -22.59
CA ASN A 464 29.25 10.89 -21.83
C ASN A 464 28.01 10.06 -22.16
N LYS A 465 28.22 8.82 -22.65
CA LYS A 465 27.15 7.93 -23.08
C LYS A 465 26.89 6.74 -22.17
N THR A 466 27.90 6.30 -21.42
CA THR A 466 27.86 4.99 -20.74
C THR A 466 28.61 4.96 -19.41
N SER A 467 29.26 6.06 -19.00
CA SER A 467 30.23 6.04 -17.92
C SER A 467 29.85 6.98 -16.78
N PHE A 468 30.50 6.81 -15.63
CA PHE A 468 30.24 7.61 -14.43
C PHE A 468 30.73 9.05 -14.59
N TYR A 469 29.87 10.01 -14.25
CA TYR A 469 30.28 11.38 -13.94
C TYR A 469 31.01 11.41 -12.60
N TYR A 470 32.16 12.09 -12.51
CA TYR A 470 33.07 11.90 -11.36
C TYR A 470 33.74 13.17 -10.82
N GLY A 471 33.82 14.23 -11.62
CA GLY A 471 34.40 15.52 -11.23
C GLY A 471 33.45 16.65 -11.58
N PHE A 472 33.33 17.61 -10.66
CA PHE A 472 32.50 18.80 -10.80
C PHE A 472 33.30 20.02 -10.36
N THR A 473 33.23 21.09 -11.13
CA THR A 473 33.68 22.41 -10.68
C THR A 473 32.91 23.50 -11.41
N GLN A 474 32.95 24.74 -10.89
CA GLN A 474 32.27 25.88 -11.50
C GLN A 474 33.26 27.02 -11.67
N ASP A 475 33.23 27.65 -12.85
CA ASP A 475 34.05 28.83 -13.11
C ASP A 475 33.35 30.15 -12.70
N ASN A 476 34.06 31.26 -12.84
CA ASN A 476 33.55 32.60 -12.50
C ASN A 476 32.50 33.14 -13.48
N GLN A 477 32.27 32.48 -14.62
CA GLN A 477 31.15 32.77 -15.52
C GLN A 477 29.92 31.93 -15.19
N SER A 478 29.95 31.20 -14.06
CA SER A 478 28.91 30.28 -13.61
C SER A 478 28.70 29.07 -14.51
N ARG A 479 29.66 28.73 -15.39
CA ARG A 479 29.57 27.51 -16.22
C ARG A 479 30.00 26.30 -15.41
N ILE A 480 29.31 25.19 -15.59
CA ILE A 480 29.54 23.94 -14.86
C ILE A 480 30.45 23.03 -15.67
N TRP A 481 31.57 22.64 -15.09
CA TRP A 481 32.55 21.74 -15.69
C TRP A 481 32.35 20.35 -15.10
N VAL A 482 32.00 19.39 -15.95
CA VAL A 482 31.62 18.03 -15.55
C VAL A 482 32.50 17.02 -16.26
N SER A 483 33.16 16.14 -15.51
CA SER A 483 34.04 15.12 -16.07
C SER A 483 33.46 13.72 -15.99
N SER A 484 33.89 12.85 -16.93
CA SER A 484 33.56 11.43 -16.91
C SER A 484 34.81 10.53 -16.88
N ILE A 485 34.63 9.32 -16.34
CA ILE A 485 35.66 8.26 -16.30
C ILE A 485 35.59 7.35 -17.54
N GLY A 486 34.77 7.70 -18.54
CA GLY A 486 34.51 6.89 -19.73
C GLY A 486 35.38 7.12 -20.95
N GLY A 487 36.39 8.00 -20.84
CA GLY A 487 37.21 8.41 -21.97
C GLY A 487 36.54 9.43 -22.91
N SER A 488 35.42 10.05 -22.52
CA SER A 488 34.79 11.15 -23.26
C SER A 488 35.47 12.51 -23.03
N GLY A 489 36.23 12.66 -21.94
CA GLY A 489 36.81 13.93 -21.52
C GLY A 489 35.91 14.67 -20.53
N MET A 490 35.73 15.97 -20.75
CA MET A 490 34.97 16.86 -19.86
C MET A 490 34.01 17.72 -20.67
N ASP A 491 32.80 17.86 -20.18
CA ASP A 491 31.77 18.75 -20.73
C ASP A 491 31.69 20.04 -19.90
N ILE A 492 31.53 21.16 -20.58
CA ILE A 492 31.35 22.49 -20.02
C ILE A 492 29.94 22.92 -20.38
N ILE A 493 29.08 23.04 -19.38
CA ILE A 493 27.66 23.35 -19.52
C ILE A 493 27.45 24.83 -19.17
N ASP A 494 26.88 25.56 -20.12
CA ASP A 494 26.44 26.95 -19.95
C ASP A 494 24.91 26.97 -19.88
N GLU A 495 24.39 27.04 -18.65
CA GLU A 495 22.95 27.04 -18.40
C GLU A 495 22.24 28.26 -18.99
N LYS A 496 22.88 29.42 -18.93
CA LYS A 496 22.29 30.69 -19.34
C LYS A 496 22.01 30.72 -20.84
N ASN A 497 22.93 30.16 -21.62
CA ASN A 497 22.82 30.11 -23.07
C ASN A 497 22.22 28.78 -23.58
N GLY A 498 21.98 27.79 -22.71
CA GLY A 498 21.48 26.48 -23.12
C GLY A 498 22.44 25.73 -24.05
N THR A 499 23.75 25.84 -23.80
CA THR A 499 24.77 25.21 -24.65
C THR A 499 25.79 24.42 -23.85
N TYR A 500 26.50 23.51 -24.52
CA TYR A 500 27.63 22.79 -23.95
C TYR A 500 28.81 22.71 -24.93
N LYS A 501 30.01 22.57 -24.38
CA LYS A 501 31.28 22.35 -25.10
C LYS A 501 32.00 21.15 -24.51
N THR A 502 32.68 20.35 -25.34
CA THR A 502 33.45 19.18 -24.87
C THR A 502 34.95 19.42 -25.05
N VAL A 503 35.72 19.19 -23.99
CA VAL A 503 37.19 19.25 -23.97
C VAL A 503 37.75 17.83 -23.86
N SER A 504 38.63 17.47 -24.78
CA SER A 504 39.28 16.15 -24.85
C SER A 504 40.77 16.26 -25.19
N THR A 505 41.44 15.13 -25.43
CA THR A 505 42.82 15.08 -25.94
C THR A 505 43.03 15.85 -27.23
N LYS A 506 41.98 16.05 -28.04
CA LYS A 506 42.03 16.90 -29.25
C LYS A 506 42.24 18.38 -28.93
N ASN A 507 41.98 18.78 -27.69
CA ASN A 507 42.05 20.16 -27.21
C ASN A 507 43.23 20.39 -26.27
N GLY A 508 44.21 19.46 -26.22
CA GLY A 508 45.41 19.59 -25.39
C GLY A 508 45.36 18.85 -24.06
N LEU A 509 44.29 18.09 -23.73
CA LEU A 509 44.32 17.24 -22.53
C LEU A 509 45.26 16.03 -22.73
N TRP A 510 45.97 15.64 -21.67
CA TRP A 510 46.85 14.46 -21.72
C TRP A 510 46.07 13.13 -21.81
N GLY A 511 44.85 13.08 -21.28
CA GLY A 511 43.98 11.91 -21.32
C GLY A 511 42.52 12.28 -21.09
N ASN A 512 41.60 11.40 -21.53
CA ASN A 512 40.16 11.66 -21.47
C ASN A 512 39.45 11.07 -20.25
N ASN A 513 40.16 10.33 -19.38
CA ASN A 513 39.58 9.82 -18.14
C ASN A 513 39.94 10.78 -17.01
N ILE A 514 38.99 11.59 -16.58
CA ILE A 514 39.26 12.69 -15.66
C ILE A 514 38.67 12.37 -14.30
N SER A 515 39.52 12.37 -13.28
CA SER A 515 39.17 11.87 -11.95
C SER A 515 39.02 12.94 -10.88
N TYR A 516 39.46 14.17 -11.14
CA TYR A 516 39.32 15.28 -10.20
C TYR A 516 39.31 16.60 -10.97
N LEU A 517 38.47 17.53 -10.51
CA LEU A 517 38.39 18.90 -11.00
C LEU A 517 38.42 19.84 -9.80
N PHE A 518 39.16 20.95 -9.93
CA PHE A 518 39.22 21.99 -8.93
C PHE A 518 39.39 23.35 -9.61
N THR A 519 38.73 24.39 -9.10
CA THR A 519 38.90 25.76 -9.57
C THR A 519 39.62 26.54 -8.49
N ASP A 520 40.75 27.17 -8.84
CA ASP A 520 41.50 28.02 -7.92
C ASP A 520 40.95 29.45 -7.87
N ASP A 521 41.43 30.26 -6.92
CA ASP A 521 41.02 31.65 -6.75
C ASP A 521 41.30 32.55 -7.97
N ARG A 522 42.23 32.13 -8.84
CA ARG A 522 42.58 32.82 -10.08
C ARG A 522 41.67 32.42 -11.24
N ASN A 523 40.71 31.52 -11.02
CA ASN A 523 39.81 30.94 -11.99
C ASN A 523 40.50 30.05 -13.04
N ARG A 524 41.59 29.38 -12.65
CA ARG A 524 42.21 28.31 -13.44
C ARG A 524 41.60 26.97 -13.03
N ILE A 525 41.39 26.10 -14.00
CA ILE A 525 40.81 24.78 -13.77
C ILE A 525 41.92 23.74 -13.71
N TRP A 526 42.05 23.09 -12.56
CA TRP A 526 42.98 22.01 -12.30
C TRP A 526 42.29 20.67 -12.58
N VAL A 527 42.89 19.86 -13.45
CA VAL A 527 42.27 18.65 -14.00
C VAL A 527 43.23 17.47 -13.86
N ASP A 528 42.84 16.42 -13.12
CA ASP A 528 43.58 15.16 -13.13
C ASP A 528 43.15 14.30 -14.32
N ALA A 529 44.00 14.20 -15.34
CA ALA A 529 43.72 13.50 -16.59
C ALA A 529 44.49 12.18 -16.70
N ARG A 530 43.81 11.10 -17.14
CA ARG A 530 44.36 9.75 -17.32
C ARG A 530 44.12 9.19 -18.72
N LEU A 531 45.08 8.42 -19.23
CA LEU A 531 44.96 7.74 -20.52
C LEU A 531 43.99 6.56 -20.48
N LYS A 532 43.98 5.79 -19.38
CA LYS A 532 43.09 4.64 -19.17
C LYS A 532 42.70 4.51 -17.70
N PHE A 533 41.60 3.82 -17.42
CA PHE A 533 41.20 3.50 -16.06
C PHE A 533 42.31 2.75 -15.31
N GLY A 534 42.59 3.15 -14.06
CA GLY A 534 43.70 2.62 -13.26
C GLY A 534 45.12 2.96 -13.76
N GLY A 535 45.27 3.76 -14.82
CA GLY A 535 46.56 4.19 -15.36
C GLY A 535 47.19 5.37 -14.62
N ARG A 536 48.43 5.72 -15.02
CA ARG A 536 49.14 6.95 -14.59
C ARG A 536 48.37 8.21 -14.98
N SER A 537 48.55 9.31 -14.25
CA SER A 537 47.90 10.61 -14.48
C SER A 537 48.88 11.79 -14.56
N LYS A 538 48.50 12.84 -15.29
CA LYS A 538 49.12 14.18 -15.25
C LYS A 538 48.07 15.19 -14.80
N VAL A 539 48.46 16.20 -14.02
CA VAL A 539 47.58 17.33 -13.69
C VAL A 539 47.68 18.35 -14.82
N ALA A 540 46.56 18.67 -15.47
CA ALA A 540 46.48 19.78 -16.40
C ALA A 540 45.96 21.04 -15.67
N ILE A 541 46.52 22.19 -16.00
CA ILE A 541 46.09 23.50 -15.51
C ILE A 541 45.58 24.27 -16.72
N ILE A 542 44.28 24.56 -16.74
CA ILE A 542 43.63 25.32 -17.81
C ILE A 542 43.49 26.76 -17.34
N ASP A 543 44.28 27.66 -17.92
CA ASP A 543 44.14 29.10 -17.72
C ASP A 543 43.34 29.70 -18.88
N GLN A 544 42.07 30.02 -18.60
CA GLN A 544 41.15 30.56 -19.60
C GLN A 544 41.52 32.00 -20.00
N LYS A 545 42.13 32.79 -19.11
CA LYS A 545 42.49 34.19 -19.40
C LYS A 545 43.76 34.26 -20.24
N ALA A 546 44.74 33.41 -19.91
CA ALA A 546 45.98 33.30 -20.69
C ALA A 546 45.78 32.49 -21.98
N GLY A 547 44.71 31.71 -22.08
CA GLY A 547 44.41 30.88 -23.26
C GLY A 547 45.44 29.77 -23.43
N ILE A 548 45.84 29.14 -22.32
CA ILE A 548 46.84 28.08 -22.30
C ILE A 548 46.41 26.89 -21.44
N ILE A 549 46.95 25.72 -21.77
CA ILE A 549 46.88 24.51 -20.95
C ILE A 549 48.29 24.03 -20.64
N SER A 550 48.59 23.84 -19.36
CA SER A 550 49.91 23.40 -18.88
C SER A 550 49.79 22.03 -18.20
N HIS A 551 50.83 21.20 -18.27
CA HIS A 551 50.82 19.88 -17.63
C HIS A 551 51.90 19.75 -16.57
N LEU A 552 51.52 19.21 -15.41
CA LEU A 552 52.42 18.82 -14.33
C LEU A 552 52.54 17.30 -14.25
N GLY A 553 53.76 16.81 -14.30
CA GLY A 553 54.12 15.39 -14.16
C GLY A 553 55.47 15.17 -13.48
N PRO A 554 56.13 14.01 -13.72
CA PRO A 554 57.44 13.70 -13.13
C PRO A 554 58.52 14.67 -13.54
N GLU A 555 58.39 15.21 -14.75
CA GLU A 555 59.25 16.27 -15.29
C GLU A 555 59.22 17.52 -14.37
N GLN A 556 58.10 17.76 -13.66
CA GLN A 556 57.87 18.85 -12.72
C GLN A 556 58.06 18.42 -11.24
N GLY A 557 58.63 17.24 -10.98
CA GLY A 557 58.83 16.73 -9.62
C GLY A 557 57.57 16.11 -8.97
N ILE A 558 56.49 15.91 -9.73
CA ILE A 558 55.23 15.37 -9.23
C ILE A 558 55.06 13.90 -9.66
N SER A 559 54.70 13.04 -8.72
CA SER A 559 54.45 11.60 -9.00
C SER A 559 53.38 11.40 -10.06
N THR A 560 53.43 10.33 -10.86
CA THR A 560 52.38 9.94 -11.83
C THR A 560 51.20 9.18 -11.23
N TRP A 561 51.21 9.01 -9.91
CA TRP A 561 50.11 8.38 -9.20
C TRP A 561 48.84 9.23 -9.31
N ASN A 562 47.71 8.56 -9.19
CA ASN A 562 46.42 9.22 -9.22
C ASN A 562 46.35 10.34 -8.17
N THR A 563 45.68 11.43 -8.55
CA THR A 563 45.31 12.50 -7.63
C THR A 563 44.09 12.10 -6.79
N GLY A 564 44.20 12.19 -5.47
CA GLY A 564 43.06 11.96 -4.57
C GLY A 564 42.25 13.23 -4.34
N ALA A 565 42.95 14.35 -4.11
CA ALA A 565 42.42 15.66 -3.80
C ALA A 565 43.34 16.77 -4.34
N ILE A 566 42.72 17.88 -4.71
CA ILE A 566 43.39 19.16 -5.00
C ILE A 566 42.70 20.21 -4.14
N PHE A 567 43.47 20.99 -3.40
CA PHE A 567 42.98 22.00 -2.48
C PHE A 567 43.90 23.23 -2.52
N GLN A 568 43.34 24.42 -2.35
CA GLN A 568 44.10 25.67 -2.22
C GLN A 568 43.94 26.18 -0.78
N ASP A 569 45.06 26.41 -0.09
CA ASP A 569 45.05 26.95 1.27
C ASP A 569 44.90 28.48 1.31
N SER A 570 44.67 29.02 2.50
CA SER A 570 44.56 30.45 2.79
C SER A 570 45.81 31.28 2.43
N LYS A 571 46.95 30.63 2.16
CA LYS A 571 48.21 31.26 1.76
C LYS A 571 48.42 31.24 0.24
N GLU A 572 47.43 30.78 -0.52
CA GLU A 572 47.48 30.52 -1.97
C GLU A 572 48.47 29.41 -2.38
N GLN A 573 48.74 28.44 -1.52
CA GLN A 573 49.51 27.25 -1.88
C GLN A 573 48.57 26.14 -2.34
N MET A 574 49.00 25.39 -3.36
CA MET A 574 48.25 24.28 -3.93
C MET A 574 48.69 22.97 -3.28
N TRP A 575 47.76 22.28 -2.63
CA TRP A 575 47.92 20.98 -2.01
C TRP A 575 47.36 19.91 -2.94
N ILE A 576 48.20 18.95 -3.33
CA ILE A 576 47.84 17.87 -4.26
C ILE A 576 48.17 16.54 -3.60
N SER A 577 47.16 15.68 -3.38
CA SER A 577 47.42 14.32 -2.90
C SER A 577 47.69 13.36 -4.05
N ARG A 578 48.84 12.69 -4.03
CA ARG A 578 49.21 11.60 -4.94
C ARG A 578 49.84 10.47 -4.12
N LYS A 579 51.11 10.14 -4.33
CA LYS A 579 51.86 9.20 -3.47
C LYS A 579 52.38 9.93 -2.22
N GLY A 580 51.46 10.43 -1.40
CA GLY A 580 51.72 11.44 -0.37
C GLY A 580 51.06 12.78 -0.70
N ILE A 581 51.47 13.85 -0.04
CA ILE A 581 50.95 15.22 -0.24
C ILE A 581 52.04 16.10 -0.83
N TYR A 582 51.75 16.74 -1.96
CA TYR A 582 52.61 17.75 -2.58
C TYR A 582 52.04 19.14 -2.30
N VAL A 583 52.88 20.05 -1.84
CA VAL A 583 52.53 21.45 -1.60
C VAL A 583 53.33 22.30 -2.58
N ILE A 584 52.63 22.96 -3.49
CA ILE A 584 53.18 23.81 -4.54
C ILE A 584 52.92 25.25 -4.16
N ASN A 585 54.00 26.01 -3.96
CA ASN A 585 53.93 27.43 -3.74
C ASN A 585 54.45 28.15 -4.98
N GLU A 586 53.52 28.74 -5.75
CA GLU A 586 53.86 29.43 -6.98
C GLU A 586 54.62 30.74 -6.74
N LYS A 587 54.48 31.38 -5.57
CA LYS A 587 55.11 32.69 -5.28
C LYS A 587 56.62 32.59 -5.13
N ASN A 588 57.12 31.46 -4.65
CA ASN A 588 58.55 31.17 -4.49
C ASN A 588 59.00 29.96 -5.33
N GLU A 589 58.15 29.53 -6.26
CA GLU A 589 58.33 28.39 -7.17
C GLU A 589 58.65 27.05 -6.48
N SER A 590 58.42 26.92 -5.16
CA SER A 590 58.87 25.76 -4.39
C SER A 590 57.83 24.63 -4.34
N ILE A 591 58.32 23.40 -4.41
CA ILE A 591 57.50 22.19 -4.24
C ILE A 591 58.03 21.41 -3.04
N LYS A 592 57.15 21.17 -2.07
CA LYS A 592 57.42 20.28 -0.93
C LYS A 592 56.61 19.01 -1.07
N ASN A 593 57.17 17.89 -0.61
CA ASN A 593 56.50 16.60 -0.59
C ASN A 593 56.52 16.01 0.82
N LEU A 594 55.37 15.52 1.25
CA LEU A 594 55.20 14.66 2.41
C LEU A 594 54.82 13.25 1.94
N PRO A 595 55.78 12.32 1.88
CA PRO A 595 55.52 10.95 1.45
C PRO A 595 54.54 10.20 2.37
N PHE A 596 53.84 9.22 1.80
CA PHE A 596 52.90 8.34 2.53
C PHE A 596 53.52 7.65 3.76
N ASP A 597 54.81 7.28 3.71
CA ASP A 597 55.50 6.55 4.78
C ASP A 597 56.03 7.46 5.92
N ARG A 598 55.75 8.76 5.87
CA ARG A 598 56.24 9.78 6.81
C ARG A 598 55.14 10.32 7.72
N GLY A 599 54.45 9.43 8.43
CA GLY A 599 53.48 9.78 9.46
C GLY A 599 52.06 10.05 8.95
N LEU A 600 51.78 9.87 7.66
CA LEU A 600 50.40 9.83 7.16
C LEU A 600 49.80 8.45 7.48
N SER A 601 48.52 8.41 7.86
CA SER A 601 47.81 7.17 8.14
C SER A 601 47.48 6.37 6.88
N GLY A 602 47.46 7.01 5.71
CA GLY A 602 47.01 6.38 4.47
C GLY A 602 47.09 7.25 3.22
N TYR A 603 46.50 6.75 2.13
CA TYR A 603 46.38 7.47 0.87
C TYR A 603 45.28 8.52 1.05
N VAL A 604 45.58 9.76 0.66
CA VAL A 604 44.75 10.91 1.00
C VAL A 604 43.70 11.14 -0.09
N HIS A 605 42.42 11.05 0.27
CA HIS A 605 41.26 11.22 -0.61
C HIS A 605 40.68 12.63 -0.60
N SER A 606 40.86 13.38 0.49
CA SER A 606 40.31 14.73 0.66
C SER A 606 41.20 15.57 1.56
N ILE A 607 41.29 16.87 1.31
CA ILE A 607 42.11 17.82 2.06
C ILE A 607 41.28 19.10 2.28
N ILE A 608 41.29 19.63 3.51
CA ILE A 608 40.66 20.92 3.83
C ILE A 608 41.43 21.66 4.93
N GLU A 609 41.25 22.98 5.01
CA GLU A 609 41.82 23.84 6.05
C GLU A 609 40.75 24.28 7.06
N ASP A 610 41.03 24.09 8.35
CA ASP A 610 40.17 24.56 9.44
C ASP A 610 40.36 26.07 9.71
N ASN A 611 39.59 26.64 10.64
CA ASN A 611 39.67 28.07 10.96
C ASN A 611 40.96 28.47 11.70
N ASN A 612 41.71 27.50 12.22
CA ASN A 612 43.00 27.72 12.90
C ASN A 612 44.20 27.58 11.95
N GLY A 613 43.96 27.26 10.68
CA GLY A 613 45.00 27.03 9.66
C GLY A 613 45.67 25.66 9.79
N LEU A 614 45.03 24.68 10.44
CA LEU A 614 45.45 23.28 10.40
C LEU A 614 44.83 22.59 9.19
N ILE A 615 45.60 21.70 8.58
CA ILE A 615 45.17 20.96 7.39
C ILE A 615 44.65 19.60 7.83
N TRP A 616 43.39 19.33 7.52
CA TRP A 616 42.74 18.05 7.74
C TRP A 616 42.82 17.23 6.45
N ALA A 617 43.43 16.05 6.53
CA ALA A 617 43.61 15.13 5.41
C ALA A 617 42.87 13.81 5.68
N GLY A 618 41.84 13.53 4.89
CA GLY A 618 41.08 12.29 4.96
C GLY A 618 41.81 11.18 4.20
N THR A 619 42.04 10.05 4.86
CA THR A 619 42.84 8.93 4.35
C THR A 619 42.06 7.62 4.31
N ILE A 620 42.62 6.58 3.68
CA ILE A 620 42.06 5.22 3.71
C ILE A 620 41.99 4.58 5.11
N ASN A 621 42.72 5.09 6.10
CA ASN A 621 42.77 4.50 7.44
C ASN A 621 42.34 5.47 8.56
N GLY A 622 41.99 6.72 8.24
CA GLY A 622 41.45 7.67 9.19
C GLY A 622 41.50 9.11 8.70
N VAL A 623 41.65 10.05 9.65
CA VAL A 623 41.82 11.48 9.37
C VAL A 623 43.05 11.99 10.08
N ASP A 624 43.95 12.60 9.32
CA ASP A 624 45.19 13.20 9.79
C ASP A 624 45.04 14.71 9.90
N VAL A 625 45.48 15.30 11.00
CA VAL A 625 45.52 16.75 11.22
C VAL A 625 46.97 17.20 11.21
N ILE A 626 47.32 17.99 10.20
CA ILE A 626 48.67 18.43 9.87
C ILE A 626 48.83 19.90 10.27
N ASN A 627 49.84 20.18 11.08
CA ASN A 627 50.31 21.55 11.34
C ASN A 627 51.55 21.81 10.48
N GLU A 628 51.39 22.60 9.43
CA GLU A 628 52.48 22.93 8.50
C GLU A 628 53.62 23.69 9.19
N LYS A 629 53.31 24.60 10.12
CA LYS A 629 54.30 25.48 10.77
C LYS A 629 55.18 24.71 11.75
N GLU A 630 54.59 23.79 12.50
CA GLU A 630 55.29 22.99 13.52
C GLU A 630 55.89 21.69 12.95
N GLY A 631 55.48 21.28 11.74
CA GLY A 631 55.90 20.01 11.15
C GLY A 631 55.38 18.80 11.94
N THR A 632 54.13 18.86 12.40
CA THR A 632 53.54 17.83 13.27
C THR A 632 52.24 17.28 12.70
N ILE A 633 51.99 15.99 12.94
CA ILE A 633 50.75 15.28 12.58
C ILE A 633 50.13 14.64 13.82
N LYS A 634 48.80 14.66 13.88
CA LYS A 634 47.99 13.88 14.82
C LYS A 634 46.92 13.13 14.05
N HIS A 635 46.50 11.97 14.56
CA HIS A 635 45.42 11.16 13.99
C HIS A 635 44.15 11.32 14.83
N LEU A 636 43.01 11.48 14.17
CA LEU A 636 41.71 11.51 14.83
C LEU A 636 41.37 10.13 15.42
N LEU A 637 40.99 10.09 16.71
CA LEU A 637 40.58 8.86 17.39
C LEU A 637 39.09 8.90 17.69
N ILE A 638 38.37 7.87 17.20
CA ILE A 638 36.94 7.68 17.44
C ILE A 638 36.74 6.41 18.26
N LYS A 639 35.93 6.48 19.31
CA LYS A 639 35.73 5.36 20.23
C LYS A 639 35.07 4.18 19.50
N GLY A 640 35.66 3.00 19.62
CA GLY A 640 35.14 1.78 18.99
C GLY A 640 35.55 1.57 17.52
N LEU A 641 36.19 2.56 16.89
CA LEU A 641 36.72 2.46 15.53
C LEU A 641 38.26 2.55 15.57
N LYS A 642 38.95 1.50 15.13
CA LYS A 642 40.42 1.50 15.06
C LYS A 642 40.93 2.17 13.78
N GLU A 643 40.34 1.81 12.65
CA GLU A 643 40.65 2.33 11.32
C GLU A 643 39.33 2.49 10.55
N PHE A 644 39.21 3.58 9.80
CA PHE A 644 38.07 3.82 8.93
C PHE A 644 38.52 4.64 7.72
N GLU A 645 37.95 4.38 6.55
CA GLU A 645 38.29 5.13 5.34
C GLU A 645 37.43 6.40 5.26
N CYS A 646 38.11 7.54 5.05
CA CYS A 646 37.52 8.85 4.89
C CYS A 646 37.60 9.28 3.41
N LEU A 647 36.45 9.36 2.73
CA LEU A 647 36.39 9.72 1.31
C LEU A 647 36.30 11.22 1.07
N ASN A 648 35.67 11.95 1.99
CA ASN A 648 35.35 13.36 1.79
C ASN A 648 35.35 14.13 3.11
N LEU A 649 35.92 15.34 3.06
CA LEU A 649 35.91 16.31 4.15
C LEU A 649 35.26 17.60 3.64
N GLN A 650 34.40 18.19 4.46
CA GLN A 650 33.78 19.48 4.17
C GLN A 650 33.73 20.34 5.43
N LYS A 651 34.10 21.62 5.31
CA LYS A 651 34.00 22.61 6.38
C LYS A 651 32.68 23.35 6.23
N ASP A 652 31.96 23.55 7.33
CA ASP A 652 30.75 24.37 7.34
C ASP A 652 31.03 25.84 7.69
N SER A 653 30.02 26.69 7.53
CA SER A 653 30.06 28.12 7.86
C SER A 653 30.33 28.42 9.35
N HIS A 654 30.13 27.45 10.24
CA HIS A 654 30.38 27.57 11.68
C HIS A 654 31.76 27.06 12.09
N GLY A 655 32.57 26.54 11.17
CA GLY A 655 33.90 26.01 11.43
C GLY A 655 33.96 24.54 11.85
N ASN A 656 32.85 23.79 11.80
CA ASN A 656 32.87 22.35 12.01
C ASN A 656 33.37 21.63 10.76
N ILE A 657 34.03 20.49 10.98
CA ILE A 657 34.55 19.62 9.94
C ILE A 657 33.66 18.39 9.84
N TRP A 658 33.00 18.23 8.70
CA TRP A 658 32.18 17.09 8.35
C TRP A 658 33.02 16.03 7.64
N ILE A 659 32.92 14.79 8.10
CA ILE A 659 33.78 13.67 7.73
C ILE A 659 32.90 12.54 7.18
N GLY A 660 33.00 12.29 5.88
CA GLY A 660 32.28 11.22 5.19
C GLY A 660 33.08 9.91 5.17
N THR A 661 32.48 8.83 5.67
CA THR A 661 33.15 7.53 5.80
C THR A 661 32.57 6.44 4.90
N THR A 662 33.33 5.36 4.69
CA THR A 662 32.83 4.14 4.03
C THR A 662 32.21 3.17 5.04
N GLY A 663 30.92 3.38 5.33
CA GLY A 663 30.10 2.42 6.07
C GLY A 663 29.98 2.66 7.57
N ASN A 664 30.56 3.74 8.11
CA ASN A 664 30.36 4.15 9.51
C ASN A 664 29.48 5.41 9.64
N GLY A 665 28.87 5.88 8.55
CA GLY A 665 28.04 7.07 8.52
C GLY A 665 28.84 8.36 8.35
N LEU A 666 28.27 9.44 8.86
CA LEU A 666 28.80 10.80 8.77
C LEU A 666 29.17 11.31 10.15
N PHE A 667 30.38 11.85 10.31
CA PHE A 667 30.81 12.48 11.56
C PHE A 667 30.89 14.00 11.39
N MET A 668 30.46 14.74 12.41
CA MET A 668 30.70 16.17 12.54
C MET A 668 31.67 16.39 13.69
N ALA A 669 32.91 16.78 13.38
CA ALA A 669 33.89 17.21 14.37
C ALA A 669 33.77 18.72 14.56
N SER A 670 33.60 19.16 15.80
CA SER A 670 33.57 20.57 16.19
C SER A 670 34.85 20.90 16.96
N PRO A 671 35.91 21.38 16.30
CA PRO A 671 37.20 21.63 16.96
C PRO A 671 37.09 22.61 18.12
N ASP A 672 36.30 23.67 17.95
CA ASP A 672 36.11 24.71 18.96
C ASP A 672 35.30 24.23 20.18
N ALA A 673 34.34 23.34 19.96
CA ALA A 673 33.54 22.73 21.03
C ALA A 673 34.20 21.50 21.66
N GLY A 674 35.24 20.94 21.02
CA GLY A 674 35.89 19.71 21.46
C GLY A 674 34.98 18.47 21.44
N ALA A 675 34.01 18.44 20.52
CA ALA A 675 33.02 17.38 20.40
C ALA A 675 33.00 16.75 19.00
N ILE A 676 32.57 15.49 18.93
CA ILE A 676 32.31 14.79 17.67
C ILE A 676 30.92 14.15 17.72
N THR A 677 30.10 14.37 16.70
CA THR A 677 28.73 13.84 16.60
C THR A 677 28.64 12.86 15.45
N ASN A 678 27.99 11.70 15.66
CA ASN A 678 27.83 10.67 14.64
C ASN A 678 26.38 10.62 14.13
N PHE A 679 26.23 10.55 12.80
CA PHE A 679 24.98 10.40 12.08
C PHE A 679 25.01 9.11 11.24
N THR A 680 24.08 8.20 11.50
CA THR A 680 23.94 6.90 10.81
C THR A 680 22.53 6.72 10.26
N VAL A 681 22.26 5.59 9.60
CA VAL A 681 20.90 5.22 9.16
C VAL A 681 19.89 5.24 10.31
N ALA A 682 20.30 4.92 11.54
CA ALA A 682 19.44 4.98 12.73
C ALA A 682 19.01 6.41 13.10
N ASN A 683 19.67 7.44 12.55
CA ASN A 683 19.37 8.85 12.75
C ASN A 683 18.60 9.48 11.58
N GLY A 684 18.31 8.73 10.50
CA GLY A 684 17.60 9.22 9.32
C GLY A 684 18.48 9.43 8.08
N LEU A 685 19.71 8.92 8.08
CA LEU A 685 20.58 8.92 6.90
C LEU A 685 20.13 7.83 5.91
N ALA A 686 20.14 8.11 4.60
CA ALA A 686 19.74 7.13 3.59
C ALA A 686 20.65 5.89 3.52
N ASN A 687 21.94 6.08 3.78
CA ASN A 687 22.95 5.02 3.80
C ASN A 687 24.20 5.47 4.57
N ASP A 688 24.88 4.53 5.23
CA ASP A 688 26.12 4.82 5.99
C ASP A 688 27.37 5.00 5.11
N LEU A 689 27.26 4.79 3.79
CA LEU A 689 28.31 5.06 2.81
C LEU A 689 28.19 6.49 2.28
N ILE A 690 29.16 7.35 2.61
CA ILE A 690 29.17 8.77 2.24
C ILE A 690 30.18 9.04 1.12
N TYR A 691 29.72 9.60 0.00
CA TYR A 691 30.56 9.90 -1.17
C TYR A 691 31.01 11.36 -1.28
N SER A 692 30.11 12.30 -0.99
CA SER A 692 30.40 13.73 -1.02
C SER A 692 29.53 14.52 -0.06
N ILE A 693 30.05 15.65 0.40
CA ILE A 693 29.40 16.54 1.35
C ILE A 693 29.51 17.96 0.80
N ASN A 694 28.39 18.70 0.78
CA ASN A 694 28.35 20.11 0.43
C ASN A 694 27.62 20.89 1.53
N GLU A 695 28.00 22.15 1.77
CA GLU A 695 27.34 23.01 2.74
C GLU A 695 26.80 24.29 2.08
N ARG A 696 25.64 24.75 2.56
CA ARG A 696 25.10 26.07 2.27
C ARG A 696 24.15 26.52 3.35
N ASN A 697 24.34 27.76 3.83
CA ASN A 697 23.47 28.39 4.81
C ASN A 697 23.23 27.51 6.06
N GLY A 698 24.23 26.72 6.48
CA GLY A 698 24.13 25.79 7.60
C GLY A 698 23.43 24.45 7.29
N ALA A 699 22.86 24.26 6.10
CA ALA A 699 22.35 22.96 5.64
C ALA A 699 23.47 22.14 4.97
N ILE A 700 23.51 20.85 5.27
CA ILE A 700 24.52 19.91 4.76
C ILE A 700 23.87 18.93 3.79
N TYR A 701 24.34 18.93 2.54
CA TYR A 701 23.90 18.04 1.48
C TYR A 701 24.89 16.89 1.38
N VAL A 702 24.41 15.70 1.71
CA VAL A 702 25.24 14.49 1.84
C VAL A 702 24.85 13.51 0.74
N ALA A 703 25.78 13.20 -0.15
CA ALA A 703 25.62 12.16 -1.15
C ALA A 703 25.88 10.80 -0.52
N THR A 704 24.85 9.95 -0.42
CA THR A 704 24.99 8.61 0.18
C THR A 704 24.96 7.50 -0.88
N GLY A 705 25.23 6.26 -0.46
CA GLY A 705 25.06 5.06 -1.27
C GLY A 705 23.63 4.79 -1.78
N LYS A 706 22.61 5.45 -1.22
CA LYS A 706 21.19 5.29 -1.60
C LYS A 706 20.49 6.66 -1.77
N GLY A 707 21.06 7.53 -2.59
CA GLY A 707 20.52 8.88 -2.83
C GLY A 707 21.02 9.94 -1.83
N PRO A 708 20.74 11.24 -2.06
CA PRO A 708 21.21 12.30 -1.18
C PRO A 708 20.36 12.44 0.09
N THR A 709 20.99 12.90 1.18
CA THR A 709 20.34 13.29 2.43
C THR A 709 20.70 14.74 2.75
N VAL A 710 19.69 15.55 3.07
CA VAL A 710 19.86 16.94 3.49
C VAL A 710 19.69 17.01 5.01
N ILE A 711 20.69 17.55 5.68
CA ILE A 711 20.74 17.70 7.14
C ILE A 711 20.61 19.19 7.45
N THR A 712 19.56 19.56 8.18
CA THR A 712 19.29 20.95 8.55
C THR A 712 19.28 21.11 10.07
N PRO A 713 19.98 22.10 10.63
CA PRO A 713 19.90 22.41 12.06
C PRO A 713 18.53 22.99 12.39
N THR A 714 17.90 22.52 13.47
CA THR A 714 16.62 23.03 13.96
C THR A 714 16.90 24.03 15.08
N SER A 715 16.78 25.33 14.79
CA SER A 715 16.83 26.36 15.83
C SER A 715 15.46 26.55 16.46
N ASN A 716 15.29 26.16 17.73
CA ASN A 716 14.17 26.66 18.53
C ASN A 716 14.56 28.06 19.03
N GLU A 717 14.06 29.12 18.39
CA GLU A 717 14.28 30.51 18.80
C GLU A 717 13.76 30.86 20.22
N LYS A 718 13.16 29.91 20.96
CA LYS A 718 12.57 30.14 22.28
C LYS A 718 13.35 29.57 23.47
N ASP A 719 14.40 28.77 23.27
CA ASP A 719 15.20 28.26 24.38
C ASP A 719 16.61 28.88 24.37
N ASN A 720 16.78 29.91 25.20
CA ASN A 720 18.08 30.51 25.55
C ASN A 720 18.93 29.62 26.49
N GLU A 721 18.61 28.33 26.60
CA GLU A 721 19.42 27.37 27.34
C GLU A 721 20.26 26.58 26.33
N ARG A 722 21.54 26.34 26.65
CA ARG A 722 22.49 25.55 25.86
C ARG A 722 22.01 24.10 25.71
N THR A 723 21.03 23.86 24.85
CA THR A 723 20.65 22.53 24.39
C THR A 723 21.42 22.24 23.10
N THR A 724 21.98 21.04 22.99
CA THR A 724 22.56 20.52 21.74
C THR A 724 21.60 20.75 20.58
N PRO A 725 22.07 21.27 19.42
CA PRO A 725 21.21 21.51 18.27
C PRO A 725 20.53 20.21 17.86
N THR A 726 19.20 20.24 17.78
CA THR A 726 18.44 19.14 17.17
C THR A 726 18.58 19.23 15.65
N TRP A 727 18.76 18.08 15.00
CA TRP A 727 18.99 18.01 13.55
C TRP A 727 17.79 17.35 12.88
N THR A 728 17.38 17.89 11.73
CA THR A 728 16.38 17.28 10.85
C THR A 728 17.09 16.69 9.64
N LEU A 729 16.92 15.40 9.39
CA LEU A 729 17.49 14.69 8.26
C LEU A 729 16.38 14.30 7.27
N LYS A 730 16.55 14.62 5.99
CA LYS A 730 15.62 14.24 4.91
C LYS A 730 16.36 13.58 3.77
N SER A 731 15.96 12.35 3.45
CA SER A 731 16.56 11.57 2.37
C SER A 731 15.71 11.61 1.10
N TYR A 732 16.34 11.77 -0.05
CA TYR A 732 15.68 11.84 -1.34
C TYR A 732 16.08 10.64 -2.20
N GLY A 733 15.11 10.00 -2.84
CA GLY A 733 15.31 8.83 -3.68
C GLY A 733 14.36 8.80 -4.87
N LYS A 734 14.11 7.58 -5.39
CA LYS A 734 13.23 7.40 -6.57
C LYS A 734 11.85 8.04 -6.41
N PRO A 735 11.16 7.95 -5.24
CA PRO A 735 9.86 8.59 -5.09
C PRO A 735 9.92 10.12 -5.23
N GLN A 736 11.02 10.77 -4.83
CA GLN A 736 11.19 12.22 -4.96
C GLN A 736 11.59 12.68 -6.38
N GLY A 737 11.72 11.75 -7.32
CA GLY A 737 12.08 12.05 -8.70
C GLY A 737 13.50 11.70 -9.10
N PHE A 738 14.24 10.87 -8.35
CA PHE A 738 15.54 10.38 -8.83
C PHE A 738 15.37 9.19 -9.79
N LEU A 739 15.89 9.28 -11.03
CA LEU A 739 15.94 8.12 -11.95
C LEU A 739 16.77 6.95 -11.38
N ARG A 740 17.88 7.28 -10.72
CA ARG A 740 18.80 6.30 -10.12
C ARG A 740 19.18 6.74 -8.72
N VAL A 741 19.37 5.76 -7.85
CA VAL A 741 19.84 5.99 -6.47
C VAL A 741 21.11 5.20 -6.16
N ASP A 742 21.47 4.30 -7.07
CA ASP A 742 22.56 3.35 -6.89
C ASP A 742 23.86 3.99 -7.40
N HIS A 743 24.81 4.16 -6.48
CA HIS A 743 26.24 4.31 -6.75
C HIS A 743 26.79 5.69 -7.19
N ASN A 744 27.76 6.13 -6.37
CA ASN A 744 28.86 7.08 -6.53
C ASN A 744 28.64 8.47 -7.16
N PRO A 745 28.16 9.45 -6.38
CA PRO A 745 28.05 10.83 -6.83
C PRO A 745 29.00 11.67 -6.00
N ARG A 746 30.13 12.04 -6.62
CA ARG A 746 30.61 13.38 -6.32
C ARG A 746 29.48 14.34 -6.70
N SER A 747 29.24 15.30 -5.85
CA SER A 747 28.23 16.31 -6.07
C SER A 747 28.86 17.67 -5.82
N MET A 748 28.31 18.67 -6.48
CA MET A 748 28.73 20.04 -6.30
C MET A 748 27.49 20.89 -6.14
N LEU A 749 27.52 21.73 -5.13
CA LEU A 749 26.56 22.80 -5.00
C LEU A 749 27.04 24.00 -5.84
N ALA A 750 26.27 24.36 -6.86
CA ALA A 750 26.58 25.51 -7.69
C ALA A 750 26.23 26.83 -6.96
N LYS A 751 26.86 27.94 -7.39
CA LYS A 751 26.66 29.29 -6.81
C LYS A 751 25.21 29.78 -6.85
N ASP A 752 24.40 29.27 -7.78
CA ASP A 752 22.97 29.58 -7.90
C ASP A 752 22.09 28.79 -6.92
N GLY A 753 22.67 27.82 -6.21
CA GLY A 753 21.99 27.01 -5.20
C GLY A 753 21.54 25.62 -5.66
N LYS A 754 21.71 25.28 -6.94
CA LYS A 754 21.35 23.96 -7.46
C LYS A 754 22.40 22.92 -7.08
N LEU A 755 21.96 21.75 -6.65
CA LEU A 755 22.85 20.62 -6.40
C LEU A 755 23.02 19.80 -7.68
N TRP A 756 24.25 19.75 -8.18
CA TRP A 756 24.64 18.95 -9.35
C TRP A 756 25.16 17.60 -8.89
N TYR A 757 24.63 16.52 -9.47
CA TYR A 757 24.77 15.18 -8.93
C TYR A 757 24.94 14.14 -10.06
N GLY A 758 26.10 13.49 -10.14
CA GLY A 758 26.38 12.47 -11.16
C GLY A 758 26.04 11.05 -10.68
N ILE A 759 25.11 10.35 -11.34
CA ILE A 759 24.76 8.96 -11.01
C ILE A 759 24.87 8.10 -12.27
N ALA A 760 25.92 7.28 -12.33
CA ALA A 760 26.24 6.51 -13.54
C ALA A 760 26.27 7.43 -14.78
N ASP A 761 25.50 7.10 -15.80
CA ASP A 761 25.33 7.82 -17.07
C ASP A 761 24.31 8.98 -17.02
N VAL A 762 23.70 9.24 -15.86
CA VAL A 762 22.70 10.31 -15.66
C VAL A 762 23.30 11.43 -14.81
N LEU A 763 23.19 12.66 -15.29
CA LEU A 763 23.50 13.85 -14.53
C LEU A 763 22.20 14.46 -14.00
N THR A 764 22.08 14.55 -12.68
CA THR A 764 20.89 15.00 -11.98
C THR A 764 21.12 16.38 -11.38
N ILE A 765 20.14 17.26 -11.52
CA ILE A 765 20.15 18.62 -10.99
C ILE A 765 18.97 18.72 -10.03
N MET A 766 19.24 18.97 -8.76
CA MET A 766 18.21 19.13 -7.75
C MET A 766 18.13 20.61 -7.35
N ASP A 767 16.95 21.20 -7.53
CA ASP A 767 16.65 22.54 -7.04
C ASP A 767 16.64 22.55 -5.50
N GLU A 768 16.75 23.74 -4.90
CA GLU A 768 16.73 23.88 -3.44
C GLU A 768 15.43 23.29 -2.84
N PRO A 769 15.52 22.31 -1.91
CA PRO A 769 14.33 21.69 -1.35
C PRO A 769 13.51 22.70 -0.56
N GLN A 770 12.22 22.80 -0.86
CA GLN A 770 11.29 23.65 -0.13
C GLN A 770 10.61 22.86 1.00
N ASN A 771 10.50 23.47 2.18
CA ASN A 771 9.77 22.89 3.31
C ASN A 771 8.29 23.23 3.18
N ASP A 772 7.47 22.24 2.83
CA ASP A 772 6.03 22.42 2.76
C ASP A 772 5.42 22.62 4.17
N SER A 773 4.38 23.45 4.24
CA SER A 773 3.59 23.71 5.43
C SER A 773 2.16 23.19 5.38
N ILE A 774 1.72 22.63 4.25
CA ILE A 774 0.40 22.03 4.12
C ILE A 774 0.36 20.73 4.92
N VAL A 775 -0.63 20.62 5.81
CA VAL A 775 -0.92 19.42 6.58
C VAL A 775 -2.15 18.78 5.96
N PRO A 776 -2.01 17.64 5.27
CA PRO A 776 -3.13 17.06 4.55
C PRO A 776 -4.15 16.42 5.50
N PRO A 777 -5.41 16.32 5.06
CA PRO A 777 -6.43 15.67 5.86
C PRO A 777 -6.21 14.15 5.89
N THR A 778 -6.44 13.57 7.07
CA THR A 778 -6.51 12.11 7.27
C THR A 778 -7.97 11.72 7.36
N PHE A 779 -8.33 10.54 6.86
CA PHE A 779 -9.67 9.98 6.96
C PHE A 779 -9.63 8.52 7.35
N ILE A 780 -10.65 8.07 8.07
CA ILE A 780 -10.95 6.64 8.20
C ILE A 780 -11.76 6.28 6.95
N SER A 781 -11.21 5.41 6.11
CA SER A 781 -11.71 5.09 4.78
C SER A 781 -12.63 3.86 4.74
N GLY A 782 -12.68 3.08 5.81
CA GLY A 782 -13.57 1.93 5.90
C GLY A 782 -13.43 1.17 7.21
N LEU A 783 -14.37 0.25 7.43
CA LEU A 783 -14.43 -0.56 8.63
C LEU A 783 -14.84 -1.99 8.25
N ASP A 784 -14.01 -2.97 8.61
CA ASP A 784 -14.38 -4.38 8.50
C ASP A 784 -14.80 -4.89 9.88
N ILE A 785 -15.92 -5.61 9.91
CA ILE A 785 -16.42 -6.28 11.10
C ILE A 785 -16.35 -7.78 10.82
N MET A 786 -15.69 -8.53 11.71
CA MET A 786 -15.45 -9.98 11.52
C MET A 786 -14.81 -10.32 10.17
N GLY A 787 -13.88 -9.47 9.70
CA GLY A 787 -13.15 -9.65 8.44
C GLY A 787 -13.98 -9.38 7.18
N ARG A 788 -15.18 -8.80 7.30
CA ARG A 788 -16.03 -8.41 6.16
C ARG A 788 -16.13 -6.89 6.06
N PRO A 789 -15.85 -6.28 4.90
CA PRO A 789 -16.02 -4.85 4.69
C PRO A 789 -17.50 -4.47 4.79
N GLN A 790 -17.79 -3.36 5.49
CA GLN A 790 -19.16 -2.91 5.74
C GLN A 790 -19.48 -1.59 5.06
N ASN A 791 -20.71 -1.46 4.58
CA ASN A 791 -21.29 -0.20 4.14
C ASN A 791 -22.51 0.12 5.02
N PHE A 792 -22.57 1.34 5.55
CA PHE A 792 -23.57 1.78 6.52
C PHE A 792 -24.72 2.59 5.90
N VAL A 793 -24.77 2.70 4.56
CA VAL A 793 -25.91 3.23 3.82
C VAL A 793 -27.07 2.24 3.87
N THR A 794 -28.24 2.70 4.27
CA THR A 794 -29.47 1.89 4.41
C THR A 794 -30.59 2.39 3.51
N ASN A 795 -31.65 1.60 3.36
CA ASN A 795 -32.85 1.98 2.62
C ASN A 795 -33.51 3.26 3.18
N LYS A 796 -33.35 3.56 4.48
CA LYS A 796 -33.79 4.85 5.06
C LYS A 796 -33.08 6.06 4.44
N HIS A 797 -31.79 5.93 4.12
CA HIS A 797 -31.03 6.99 3.44
C HIS A 797 -31.49 7.14 1.99
N ILE A 798 -31.73 6.01 1.30
CA ILE A 798 -32.28 6.01 -0.06
C ILE A 798 -33.67 6.68 -0.07
N GLN A 799 -34.55 6.35 0.87
CA GLN A 799 -35.87 6.96 1.02
C GLN A 799 -35.82 8.49 1.18
N SER A 800 -34.81 9.01 1.88
CA SER A 800 -34.65 10.46 2.08
C SER A 800 -34.37 11.21 0.77
N ALA A 801 -33.86 10.51 -0.25
CA ALA A 801 -33.51 11.09 -1.55
C ALA A 801 -34.65 11.00 -2.60
N LEU A 802 -35.74 10.31 -2.27
CA LEU A 802 -36.87 10.03 -3.16
C LEU A 802 -38.10 10.87 -2.78
N ASN A 803 -38.84 11.36 -3.78
CA ASN A 803 -40.19 11.89 -3.60
C ASN A 803 -41.21 10.74 -3.54
N GLU A 804 -42.45 11.01 -3.11
CA GLU A 804 -43.49 9.96 -2.97
C GLU A 804 -43.84 9.28 -4.30
N THR A 805 -43.75 10.02 -5.40
CA THR A 805 -44.06 9.56 -6.75
C THR A 805 -42.87 8.93 -7.46
N ASP A 806 -41.67 9.00 -6.88
CA ASP A 806 -40.46 8.50 -7.53
C ASP A 806 -40.42 6.97 -7.53
N THR A 807 -39.91 6.43 -8.64
CA THR A 807 -39.58 5.00 -8.76
C THR A 807 -38.07 4.83 -8.78
N ILE A 808 -37.57 3.84 -8.02
CA ILE A 808 -36.16 3.47 -7.98
C ILE A 808 -35.96 2.05 -8.47
N ARG A 809 -34.95 1.84 -9.33
CA ARG A 809 -34.59 0.52 -9.87
C ARG A 809 -33.51 -0.15 -9.03
N SER A 810 -33.60 -1.47 -8.87
CA SER A 810 -32.57 -2.28 -8.20
C SER A 810 -31.22 -2.26 -8.94
N VAL A 811 -30.14 -2.63 -8.23
CA VAL A 811 -28.77 -2.70 -8.79
C VAL A 811 -28.69 -3.67 -9.97
N GLU A 812 -29.35 -4.84 -9.85
CA GLU A 812 -29.44 -5.85 -10.91
C GLU A 812 -30.37 -5.43 -12.07
N LYS A 813 -31.08 -4.30 -11.91
CA LYS A 813 -31.97 -3.70 -12.90
C LYS A 813 -33.23 -4.53 -13.22
N ASP A 814 -33.61 -5.48 -12.39
CA ASP A 814 -34.75 -6.36 -12.67
C ASP A 814 -36.08 -5.89 -12.06
N THR A 815 -36.04 -5.03 -11.04
CA THR A 815 -37.22 -4.64 -10.26
C THR A 815 -37.27 -3.13 -9.99
N PHE A 816 -38.50 -2.60 -9.87
CA PHE A 816 -38.77 -1.22 -9.49
C PHE A 816 -39.47 -1.17 -8.14
N TYR A 817 -39.12 -0.18 -7.33
CA TYR A 817 -39.72 0.08 -6.03
C TYR A 817 -40.17 1.54 -5.94
N PHE A 818 -41.27 1.78 -5.22
CA PHE A 818 -41.62 3.10 -4.74
C PHE A 818 -40.91 3.38 -3.41
N LYS A 819 -40.82 4.65 -3.02
CA LYS A 819 -40.23 5.09 -1.74
C LYS A 819 -40.67 4.24 -0.54
N ASN A 820 -41.98 3.97 -0.43
CA ASN A 820 -42.56 3.25 0.71
C ASN A 820 -42.61 1.73 0.55
N SER A 821 -42.20 1.20 -0.62
CA SER A 821 -42.23 -0.24 -0.94
C SER A 821 -40.84 -0.83 -1.14
N LEU A 822 -39.80 -0.16 -0.65
CA LEU A 822 -38.45 -0.70 -0.65
C LEU A 822 -38.39 -1.98 0.20
N PRO A 823 -37.62 -3.00 -0.21
CA PRO A 823 -37.42 -4.20 0.59
C PRO A 823 -36.86 -3.84 1.97
N ALA A 824 -37.10 -4.69 2.97
CA ALA A 824 -36.42 -4.52 4.25
C ALA A 824 -34.91 -4.59 4.03
N ASP A 825 -34.17 -3.73 4.73
CA ASP A 825 -32.71 -3.83 4.74
C ASP A 825 -32.31 -5.25 5.15
N SER A 826 -31.64 -5.97 4.25
CA SER A 826 -31.13 -7.32 4.47
C SER A 826 -29.61 -7.30 4.32
N GLY A 827 -28.92 -8.04 5.18
CA GLY A 827 -27.46 -8.10 5.15
C GLY A 827 -26.82 -8.26 6.52
N PHE A 828 -25.50 -8.41 6.49
CA PHE A 828 -24.68 -8.79 7.65
C PHE A 828 -24.90 -7.89 8.87
N LEU A 829 -25.01 -6.57 8.70
CA LEU A 829 -25.18 -5.63 9.81
C LEU A 829 -26.48 -5.88 10.59
N ILE A 830 -27.60 -6.07 9.88
CA ILE A 830 -28.92 -6.24 10.50
C ILE A 830 -29.11 -7.65 11.04
N GLU A 831 -28.66 -8.67 10.28
CA GLU A 831 -28.71 -10.07 10.71
C GLU A 831 -27.98 -10.31 12.04
N ASN A 832 -26.92 -9.54 12.27
CA ASN A 832 -26.12 -9.62 13.49
C ASN A 832 -26.48 -8.56 14.53
N GLY A 833 -27.59 -7.82 14.37
CA GLY A 833 -28.07 -6.87 15.38
C GLY A 833 -27.17 -5.66 15.64
N ILE A 834 -26.32 -5.28 14.69
CA ILE A 834 -25.46 -4.08 14.75
C ILE A 834 -26.33 -2.84 14.55
N LYS A 835 -26.13 -1.80 15.38
CA LYS A 835 -26.96 -0.57 15.35
C LYS A 835 -26.09 0.68 15.26
N TRP A 836 -26.60 1.72 14.61
CA TRP A 836 -25.97 3.03 14.49
C TRP A 836 -27.03 4.12 14.27
N ASP A 837 -26.73 5.36 14.62
CA ASP A 837 -27.70 6.47 14.60
C ASP A 837 -27.77 7.17 13.23
N GLY A 838 -26.66 7.19 12.49
CA GLY A 838 -26.54 7.86 11.19
C GLY A 838 -25.16 7.67 10.58
N ILE A 839 -24.87 8.37 9.49
CA ILE A 839 -23.57 8.32 8.80
C ILE A 839 -22.91 9.70 8.73
N THR A 840 -21.58 9.74 8.72
CA THR A 840 -20.79 10.97 8.66
C THR A 840 -19.51 10.81 7.83
N GLY A 841 -18.96 11.94 7.40
CA GLY A 841 -17.72 12.03 6.65
C GLY A 841 -17.82 11.54 5.19
N PRO A 842 -16.70 11.61 4.44
CA PRO A 842 -16.66 11.27 3.00
C PRO A 842 -16.81 9.77 2.69
N TYR A 843 -16.71 8.90 3.69
CA TYR A 843 -16.81 7.44 3.54
C TYR A 843 -18.06 6.84 4.20
N ASN A 844 -19.05 7.68 4.57
CA ASN A 844 -20.31 7.23 5.17
C ASN A 844 -20.10 6.35 6.44
N LEU A 845 -19.21 6.76 7.34
CA LEU A 845 -18.93 6.03 8.57
C LEU A 845 -20.08 6.16 9.58
N PRO A 846 -20.36 5.13 10.40
CA PRO A 846 -21.49 5.14 11.32
C PRO A 846 -21.22 6.08 12.50
N VAL A 847 -22.24 6.81 12.92
CA VAL A 847 -22.26 7.60 14.15
C VAL A 847 -22.82 6.75 15.28
N ASN A 848 -22.14 6.72 16.42
CA ASN A 848 -22.49 5.90 17.59
C ASN A 848 -22.72 4.43 17.23
N LEU A 849 -21.68 3.77 16.71
CA LEU A 849 -21.75 2.36 16.34
C LEU A 849 -21.87 1.47 17.60
N PHE A 850 -22.92 0.67 17.65
CA PHE A 850 -23.17 -0.33 18.70
C PHE A 850 -22.98 -1.74 18.14
N LEU A 851 -22.02 -2.45 18.72
CA LEU A 851 -21.69 -3.83 18.34
C LEU A 851 -22.13 -4.80 19.43
N PRO A 852 -22.78 -5.92 19.07
CA PRO A 852 -22.99 -7.03 20.00
C PRO A 852 -21.65 -7.60 20.49
N TYR A 853 -21.66 -8.27 21.64
CA TYR A 853 -20.46 -8.85 22.25
C TYR A 853 -19.72 -9.86 21.33
N GLU A 854 -20.45 -10.57 20.47
CA GLU A 854 -19.87 -11.54 19.52
C GLU A 854 -19.10 -10.86 18.37
N MET A 855 -19.39 -9.59 18.09
CA MET A 855 -18.79 -8.80 17.01
C MET A 855 -17.57 -8.04 17.51
N ASN A 856 -16.60 -8.77 18.07
CA ASN A 856 -15.46 -8.21 18.80
C ASN A 856 -14.15 -8.14 17.99
N GLN A 857 -14.22 -8.36 16.67
CA GLN A 857 -13.12 -8.17 15.74
C GLN A 857 -13.45 -7.02 14.78
N ILE A 858 -12.61 -5.99 14.81
CA ILE A 858 -12.76 -4.78 14.00
C ILE A 858 -11.43 -4.45 13.33
N ASN A 859 -11.48 -4.19 12.04
CA ASN A 859 -10.35 -3.68 11.27
C ASN A 859 -10.69 -2.28 10.76
N PHE A 860 -9.86 -1.30 11.11
CA PHE A 860 -9.97 0.07 10.64
C PHE A 860 -9.09 0.24 9.42
N HIS A 861 -9.66 0.76 8.34
CA HIS A 861 -8.90 1.26 7.19
C HIS A 861 -8.89 2.78 7.24
N PHE A 862 -7.74 3.37 6.96
CA PHE A 862 -7.57 4.81 6.95
C PHE A 862 -6.70 5.23 5.76
N THR A 863 -6.76 6.49 5.40
CA THR A 863 -5.95 7.08 4.33
C THR A 863 -5.50 8.46 4.76
N GLY A 864 -4.29 8.83 4.36
CA GLY A 864 -3.77 10.18 4.43
C GLY A 864 -3.52 10.67 3.02
N MET A 865 -4.07 11.81 2.69
CA MET A 865 -3.99 12.32 1.33
C MET A 865 -2.70 13.11 1.12
N HIS A 866 -1.58 12.38 1.03
CA HIS A 866 -0.25 12.94 0.81
C HIS A 866 0.20 12.59 -0.60
N LEU A 867 0.00 13.50 -1.55
CA LEU A 867 0.61 13.39 -2.88
C LEU A 867 1.98 14.07 -2.92
N ASP A 868 2.24 15.02 -2.02
CA ASP A 868 3.47 15.80 -2.00
C ASP A 868 4.71 14.96 -1.65
N ASN A 869 5.75 15.07 -2.48
CA ASN A 869 7.02 14.35 -2.39
C ASN A 869 6.94 12.82 -2.41
N MET A 870 5.74 12.26 -2.63
CA MET A 870 5.46 10.85 -2.98
C MET A 870 6.12 9.79 -2.09
N ASP A 871 6.43 10.12 -0.85
CA ASP A 871 6.87 9.11 0.11
C ASP A 871 5.65 8.35 0.65
N LYS A 872 5.89 7.16 1.21
CA LYS A 872 4.82 6.42 1.85
C LYS A 872 4.28 7.22 3.02
N THR A 873 2.96 7.45 3.01
CA THR A 873 2.27 8.04 4.15
C THR A 873 2.53 7.20 5.39
N LYS A 874 2.99 7.87 6.45
CA LYS A 874 3.21 7.28 7.76
C LYS A 874 1.97 7.51 8.63
N TYR A 875 1.66 6.53 9.48
CA TYR A 875 0.48 6.55 10.34
C TYR A 875 0.83 6.21 11.78
N ARG A 876 0.10 6.83 12.69
CA ARG A 876 0.03 6.49 14.11
C ARG A 876 -1.42 6.41 14.53
N TYR A 877 -1.75 5.38 15.28
CA TYR A 877 -3.10 5.19 15.78
C TYR A 877 -3.11 4.70 17.23
N ILE A 878 -4.27 4.83 17.88
CA ILE A 878 -4.52 4.33 19.22
C ILE A 878 -6.00 3.96 19.36
N LEU A 879 -6.29 2.86 20.04
CA LEU A 879 -7.63 2.52 20.49
C LEU A 879 -7.75 2.79 22.00
N GLU A 880 -8.23 3.97 22.37
CA GLU A 880 -8.51 4.29 23.78
C GLU A 880 -9.58 3.34 24.31
N GLY A 881 -9.27 2.67 25.44
CA GLY A 881 -10.05 1.58 26.01
C GLY A 881 -9.36 0.22 25.90
N ALA A 882 -8.45 0.05 24.93
CA ALA A 882 -7.61 -1.15 24.78
C ALA A 882 -6.11 -0.83 24.97
N ASP A 883 -5.62 0.24 24.32
CA ASP A 883 -4.21 0.59 24.29
C ASP A 883 -3.81 1.58 25.39
N LYS A 884 -2.52 1.55 25.76
CA LYS A 884 -1.93 2.47 26.77
C LYS A 884 -1.14 3.63 26.15
N SER A 885 -0.64 3.47 24.94
CA SER A 885 0.18 4.43 24.20
C SER A 885 -0.17 4.38 22.71
N TRP A 886 0.21 5.41 21.96
CA TRP A 886 0.12 5.39 20.50
C TRP A 886 0.95 4.26 19.91
N SER A 887 0.54 3.77 18.75
CA SER A 887 1.30 2.79 17.98
C SER A 887 2.66 3.33 17.56
N ASP A 888 3.57 2.42 17.20
CA ASP A 888 4.77 2.79 16.44
C ASP A 888 4.39 3.45 15.11
N ILE A 889 5.30 4.25 14.57
CA ILE A 889 5.14 4.87 13.25
C ILE A 889 5.17 3.74 12.21
N SER A 890 4.10 3.60 11.43
CA SER A 890 4.02 2.55 10.42
C SER A 890 3.44 3.08 9.12
N GLY A 891 3.91 2.57 7.99
CA GLY A 891 3.32 2.84 6.67
C GLY A 891 2.08 1.99 6.35
N ARG A 892 1.45 1.36 7.36
CA ARG A 892 0.28 0.49 7.16
C ARG A 892 -0.99 1.29 7.35
N ALA A 893 -1.75 1.45 6.27
CA ALA A 893 -3.05 2.11 6.21
C ALA A 893 -4.22 1.33 6.86
N SER A 894 -3.92 0.40 7.79
CA SER A 894 -4.93 -0.37 8.52
C SER A 894 -4.49 -0.76 9.93
N ALA A 895 -5.47 -0.86 10.84
CA ALA A 895 -5.29 -1.29 12.22
C ALA A 895 -6.32 -2.36 12.58
N GLU A 896 -5.85 -3.54 12.96
CA GLU A 896 -6.71 -4.69 13.30
C GLU A 896 -6.73 -4.92 14.81
N TYR A 897 -7.93 -4.98 15.39
CA TYR A 897 -8.16 -5.33 16.79
C TYR A 897 -9.02 -6.59 16.87
N ARG A 898 -8.56 -7.57 17.65
CA ARG A 898 -9.23 -8.86 17.85
C ARG A 898 -9.60 -9.05 19.30
N ASN A 899 -10.73 -9.71 19.53
CA ASN A 899 -11.19 -10.11 20.85
C ASN A 899 -11.34 -8.92 21.83
N LEU A 900 -11.91 -7.82 21.36
CA LEU A 900 -12.17 -6.66 22.19
C LEU A 900 -13.20 -6.99 23.29
N SER A 901 -12.94 -6.51 24.51
CA SER A 901 -13.87 -6.65 25.62
C SER A 901 -15.10 -5.74 25.43
N HIS A 902 -16.14 -5.92 26.24
CA HIS A 902 -17.24 -4.96 26.24
C HIS A 902 -16.80 -3.61 26.80
N GLY A 903 -17.35 -2.51 26.31
CA GLY A 903 -17.01 -1.16 26.75
C GLY A 903 -17.08 -0.12 25.64
N ASP A 904 -16.79 1.12 26.01
CA ASP A 904 -16.69 2.24 25.09
C ASP A 904 -15.26 2.41 24.59
N TYR A 905 -15.12 2.53 23.28
CA TYR A 905 -13.84 2.66 22.60
C TYR A 905 -13.78 3.94 21.78
N THR A 906 -12.61 4.56 21.76
CA THR A 906 -12.33 5.71 20.89
C THR A 906 -11.07 5.43 20.08
N PHE A 907 -11.24 5.15 18.80
CA PHE A 907 -10.15 5.01 17.86
C PHE A 907 -9.69 6.39 17.39
N LYS A 908 -8.38 6.64 17.44
CA LYS A 908 -7.76 7.86 16.91
C LYS A 908 -6.66 7.49 15.93
N VAL A 909 -6.57 8.20 14.81
CA VAL A 909 -5.51 8.04 13.82
C VAL A 909 -5.02 9.39 13.32
N SER A 910 -3.71 9.50 13.13
CA SER A 910 -3.06 10.64 12.49
C SER A 910 -2.11 10.13 11.41
N SER A 911 -1.88 10.94 10.39
CA SER A 911 -0.92 10.64 9.32
C SER A 911 0.09 11.76 9.12
N SER A 912 1.26 11.40 8.62
CA SER A 912 2.31 12.33 8.22
C SER A 912 2.90 11.92 6.88
N GLY A 913 3.21 12.90 6.03
CA GLY A 913 3.91 12.69 4.76
C GLY A 913 5.42 12.84 4.93
N PHE A 914 6.11 13.10 3.81
CA PHE A 914 7.57 13.26 3.74
C PHE A 914 8.15 14.36 4.66
N ASN A 915 7.36 15.39 4.98
CA ASN A 915 7.81 16.52 5.78
C ASN A 915 7.64 16.32 7.30
N ASP A 916 7.28 15.11 7.75
CA ASP A 916 7.09 14.70 9.16
C ASP A 916 6.16 15.62 9.97
N LYS A 917 5.29 16.38 9.29
CA LYS A 917 4.21 17.15 9.91
C LYS A 917 2.98 16.25 10.08
N TRP A 918 2.64 15.98 11.33
CA TRP A 918 1.49 15.15 11.68
C TRP A 918 0.16 15.91 11.55
N SER A 919 -0.83 15.24 11.00
CA SER A 919 -2.20 15.74 10.90
C SER A 919 -2.92 15.76 12.26
N LYS A 920 -4.00 16.53 12.34
CA LYS A 920 -4.87 16.49 13.52
C LYS A 920 -5.50 15.08 13.64
N PRO A 921 -5.43 14.42 14.81
CA PRO A 921 -6.00 13.09 14.96
C PRO A 921 -7.49 13.03 14.65
N VAL A 922 -7.86 12.14 13.73
CA VAL A 922 -9.24 11.80 13.40
C VAL A 922 -9.77 10.87 14.49
N VAL A 923 -10.99 11.11 14.95
CA VAL A 923 -11.59 10.38 16.07
C VAL A 923 -12.82 9.61 15.61
N PHE A 924 -12.91 8.33 15.98
CA PHE A 924 -14.07 7.48 15.76
C PHE A 924 -14.46 6.75 17.06
N ARG A 925 -15.75 6.80 17.41
CA ARG A 925 -16.28 6.25 18.67
C ARG A 925 -17.25 5.11 18.40
N PHE A 926 -17.11 4.03 19.17
CA PHE A 926 -18.02 2.89 19.10
C PHE A 926 -18.10 2.18 20.47
N THR A 927 -19.15 1.40 20.67
CA THR A 927 -19.41 0.68 21.93
C THR A 927 -19.64 -0.79 21.63
N ILE A 928 -18.95 -1.67 22.36
CA ILE A 928 -19.22 -3.11 22.37
C ILE A 928 -20.09 -3.43 23.57
N GLN A 929 -21.26 -4.00 23.32
CA GLN A 929 -22.24 -4.31 24.37
C GLN A 929 -21.71 -5.37 25.34
N SER A 930 -22.01 -5.19 26.62
CA SER A 930 -21.79 -6.23 27.61
C SER A 930 -22.71 -7.41 27.33
N PRO A 931 -22.20 -8.65 27.42
CA PRO A 931 -23.05 -9.80 27.31
C PRO A 931 -24.03 -9.85 28.48
N TRP A 932 -25.20 -10.46 28.27
CA TRP A 932 -26.29 -10.40 29.25
C TRP A 932 -25.89 -10.94 30.64
N TRP A 933 -24.95 -11.89 30.72
CA TRP A 933 -24.44 -12.45 31.97
C TRP A 933 -23.50 -11.51 32.76
N LEU A 934 -23.03 -10.42 32.16
CA LEU A 934 -22.27 -9.34 32.82
C LEU A 934 -23.12 -8.08 33.05
N SER A 935 -24.44 -8.15 32.82
CA SER A 935 -25.35 -7.03 33.03
C SER A 935 -25.65 -6.80 34.52
N THR A 936 -26.05 -5.57 34.87
CA THR A 936 -26.45 -5.21 36.25
C THR A 936 -27.57 -6.10 36.78
N TRP A 937 -28.52 -6.49 35.92
CA TRP A 937 -29.58 -7.42 36.27
C TRP A 937 -29.08 -8.84 36.50
N ALA A 938 -28.08 -9.31 35.74
CA ALA A 938 -27.43 -10.59 36.02
C ALA A 938 -26.72 -10.58 37.37
N TYR A 939 -26.04 -9.49 37.75
CA TYR A 939 -25.47 -9.36 39.09
C TYR A 939 -26.54 -9.31 40.20
N ILE A 940 -27.69 -8.69 39.95
CA ILE A 940 -28.85 -8.75 40.86
C ILE A 940 -29.35 -10.19 40.99
N ILE A 941 -29.47 -10.93 39.88
CA ILE A 941 -29.87 -12.34 39.88
C ILE A 941 -28.83 -13.19 40.62
N TYR A 942 -27.53 -12.99 40.38
CA TYR A 942 -26.46 -13.66 41.12
C TYR A 942 -26.51 -13.34 42.60
N GLY A 943 -26.76 -12.08 42.96
CA GLY A 943 -26.97 -11.64 44.33
C GLY A 943 -28.20 -12.28 44.97
N LEU A 944 -29.33 -12.37 44.25
CA LEU A 944 -30.55 -13.03 44.71
C LEU A 944 -30.37 -14.54 44.82
N CYS A 945 -29.69 -15.18 43.88
CA CYS A 945 -29.31 -16.59 43.94
C CYS A 945 -28.37 -16.85 45.12
N LEU A 946 -27.42 -15.93 45.40
CA LEU A 946 -26.54 -16.02 46.55
C LEU A 946 -27.30 -15.79 47.86
N ILE A 947 -28.25 -14.85 47.92
CA ILE A 947 -29.12 -14.64 49.08
C ILE A 947 -30.04 -15.84 49.27
N ALA A 948 -30.59 -16.41 48.20
CA ALA A 948 -31.38 -17.64 48.22
C ALA A 948 -30.52 -18.83 48.65
N LEU A 949 -29.26 -18.89 48.24
CA LEU A 949 -28.29 -19.90 48.68
C LEU A 949 -27.94 -19.71 50.16
N ILE A 950 -27.70 -18.49 50.62
CA ILE A 950 -27.42 -18.17 52.02
C ILE A 950 -28.67 -18.41 52.88
N ALA A 951 -29.86 -18.07 52.40
CA ALA A 951 -31.14 -18.35 53.06
C ALA A 951 -31.46 -19.84 53.04
N ALA A 952 -31.13 -20.56 51.96
CA ALA A 952 -31.18 -22.02 51.90
C ALA A 952 -30.19 -22.63 52.91
N VAL A 953 -28.97 -22.11 53.00
CA VAL A 953 -27.96 -22.56 53.97
C VAL A 953 -28.36 -22.19 55.41
N ASP A 954 -28.94 -21.02 55.68
CA ASP A 954 -29.44 -20.60 57.01
C ASP A 954 -30.68 -21.41 57.40
N THR A 955 -31.60 -21.66 56.46
CA THR A 955 -32.74 -22.56 56.71
C THR A 955 -32.29 -24.00 56.89
N ILE A 956 -31.26 -24.47 56.17
CA ILE A 956 -30.62 -25.78 56.38
C ILE A 956 -29.89 -25.82 57.73
N GLN A 957 -29.22 -24.75 58.17
CA GLN A 957 -28.54 -24.67 59.47
C GLN A 957 -29.53 -24.60 60.64
N ARG A 958 -30.61 -23.81 60.51
CA ARG A 958 -31.73 -23.77 61.47
C ARG A 958 -32.48 -25.11 61.52
N ARG A 959 -32.67 -25.78 60.38
CA ARG A 959 -33.19 -27.15 60.32
C ARG A 959 -32.25 -28.13 61.02
N ARG A 960 -30.93 -28.05 60.81
CA ARG A 960 -29.92 -28.87 61.53
C ARG A 960 -29.89 -28.61 63.05
N LEU A 961 -30.17 -27.39 63.50
CA LEU A 961 -30.25 -27.06 64.93
C LEU A 961 -31.53 -27.62 65.58
N LEU A 962 -32.66 -27.57 64.87
CA LEU A 962 -33.95 -28.17 65.29
C LEU A 962 -33.99 -29.70 65.13
N GLU A 963 -33.21 -30.26 64.20
CA GLU A 963 -33.05 -31.71 63.99
C GLU A 963 -32.26 -32.36 65.13
N ARG A 964 -31.23 -31.70 65.69
CA ARG A 964 -30.54 -32.19 66.91
C ARG A 964 -31.44 -32.30 68.15
N GLU A 965 -32.50 -31.50 68.24
CA GLU A 965 -33.53 -31.60 69.30
C GLU A 965 -34.57 -32.68 69.00
N ARG A 966 -34.88 -32.91 67.71
CA ARG A 966 -35.84 -33.93 67.25
C ARG A 966 -35.22 -35.33 67.15
N GLU A 967 -33.90 -35.45 66.96
CA GLU A 967 -33.13 -36.70 66.91
C GLU A 967 -33.21 -37.45 68.25
N LYS A 968 -33.11 -36.77 69.39
CA LYS A 968 -33.31 -37.37 70.73
C LYS A 968 -34.70 -37.97 70.97
N THR A 969 -35.68 -37.65 70.12
CA THR A 969 -37.08 -38.07 70.31
C THR A 969 -37.60 -38.95 69.16
N LYS A 970 -36.88 -39.05 68.03
CA LYS A 970 -37.25 -39.89 66.86
C LYS A 970 -36.28 -41.05 66.58
N GLU A 971 -35.13 -41.11 67.25
CA GLU A 971 -34.20 -42.26 67.22
C GLU A 971 -34.84 -43.59 67.68
N LYS A 972 -35.98 -43.55 68.38
CA LYS A 972 -36.67 -44.76 68.86
C LYS A 972 -37.73 -45.34 67.91
N GLU A 973 -38.22 -44.59 66.93
CA GLU A 973 -39.41 -45.01 66.17
C GLU A 973 -39.24 -44.97 64.65
N LEU A 974 -38.16 -44.38 64.13
CA LEU A 974 -37.92 -44.25 62.68
C LEU A 974 -36.66 -44.98 62.19
N ALA A 975 -36.08 -45.85 63.02
CA ALA A 975 -34.95 -46.72 62.68
C ALA A 975 -35.36 -47.91 61.80
N GLN A 976 -36.62 -48.34 61.83
CA GLN A 976 -37.09 -49.52 61.07
C GLN A 976 -37.73 -49.21 59.72
N ALA A 977 -38.19 -47.98 59.47
CA ALA A 977 -39.00 -47.67 58.28
C ALA A 977 -38.25 -46.94 57.15
N LYS A 978 -37.02 -46.45 57.40
CA LYS A 978 -36.24 -45.67 56.42
C LYS A 978 -35.04 -46.40 55.79
N GLU A 979 -34.68 -47.59 56.27
CA GLU A 979 -33.53 -48.33 55.72
C GLU A 979 -33.81 -48.94 54.33
N ILE A 980 -35.07 -49.26 54.00
CA ILE A 980 -35.40 -49.94 52.73
C ILE A 980 -35.52 -48.96 51.54
N GLU A 981 -36.10 -47.78 51.76
CA GLU A 981 -36.29 -46.77 50.71
C GLU A 981 -34.97 -46.04 50.34
N LYS A 982 -34.03 -45.96 51.29
CA LYS A 982 -32.72 -45.37 51.09
C LYS A 982 -31.76 -46.29 50.32
N ALA A 983 -31.82 -47.61 50.59
CA ALA A 983 -31.01 -48.59 49.85
C ALA A 983 -31.38 -48.68 48.36
N TYR A 984 -32.67 -48.52 48.01
CA TYR A 984 -33.13 -48.58 46.62
C TYR A 984 -32.69 -47.36 45.77
N ASN A 985 -32.71 -46.15 46.36
CA ASN A 985 -32.32 -44.93 45.65
C ASN A 985 -30.79 -44.75 45.56
N GLU A 986 -30.02 -45.17 46.57
CA GLU A 986 -28.54 -45.16 46.50
C GLU A 986 -27.99 -46.16 45.48
N LEU A 987 -28.64 -47.31 45.27
CA LEU A 987 -28.23 -48.28 44.25
C LEU A 987 -28.38 -47.72 42.82
N LYS A 988 -29.49 -47.02 42.57
CA LYS A 988 -29.82 -46.43 41.26
C LYS A 988 -28.90 -45.26 40.88
N THR A 989 -28.52 -44.41 41.85
CA THR A 989 -27.61 -43.29 41.63
C THR A 989 -26.16 -43.74 41.46
N THR A 990 -25.75 -44.79 42.18
CA THR A 990 -24.39 -45.36 42.05
C THR A 990 -24.21 -46.07 40.70
N GLN A 991 -25.25 -46.75 40.20
CA GLN A 991 -25.25 -47.36 38.86
C GLN A 991 -25.15 -46.30 37.74
N ALA A 992 -25.84 -45.17 37.87
CA ALA A 992 -25.73 -44.07 36.92
C ALA A 992 -24.35 -43.39 36.92
N GLN A 993 -23.72 -43.25 38.09
CA GLN A 993 -22.34 -42.72 38.20
C GLN A 993 -21.28 -43.68 37.66
N LEU A 994 -21.44 -45.00 37.84
CA LEU A 994 -20.57 -46.00 37.23
C LEU A 994 -20.67 -45.99 35.71
N ILE A 995 -21.88 -45.91 35.15
CA ILE A 995 -22.10 -45.80 33.69
C ILE A 995 -21.45 -44.53 33.11
N GLN A 996 -21.52 -43.41 33.84
CA GLN A 996 -20.91 -42.15 33.41
C GLN A 996 -19.37 -42.16 33.53
N SER A 997 -18.84 -42.82 34.56
CA SER A 997 -17.41 -43.06 34.75
C SER A 997 -16.84 -43.98 33.65
N GLU A 998 -17.57 -45.02 33.26
CA GLU A 998 -17.18 -45.95 32.19
C GLU A 998 -17.17 -45.26 30.81
N LYS A 999 -18.16 -44.40 30.53
CA LYS A 999 -18.19 -43.56 29.32
C LYS A 999 -17.07 -42.52 29.28
N MET A 1000 -16.76 -41.88 30.42
CA MET A 1000 -15.66 -40.92 30.53
C MET A 1000 -14.29 -41.58 30.38
N ALA A 1001 -14.12 -42.79 30.94
CA ALA A 1001 -12.91 -43.60 30.76
C ALA A 1001 -12.73 -44.04 29.28
N SER A 1002 -13.79 -44.50 28.62
CA SER A 1002 -13.80 -44.86 27.20
C SER A 1002 -13.46 -43.67 26.27
N LEU A 1003 -14.06 -42.49 26.51
CA LEU A 1003 -13.79 -41.29 25.73
C LEU A 1003 -12.34 -40.79 25.90
N GLY A 1004 -11.78 -40.95 27.11
CA GLY A 1004 -10.39 -40.61 27.43
C GLY A 1004 -9.37 -41.47 26.68
N GLU A 1005 -9.57 -42.80 26.63
CA GLU A 1005 -8.73 -43.72 25.85
C GLU A 1005 -8.79 -43.40 24.35
N LEU A 1006 -9.99 -43.15 23.82
CA LEU A 1006 -10.22 -42.87 22.40
C LEU A 1006 -9.52 -41.56 21.98
N THR A 1007 -9.62 -40.51 22.79
CA THR A 1007 -9.00 -39.20 22.50
C THR A 1007 -7.47 -39.26 22.53
N ALA A 1008 -6.88 -40.00 23.48
CA ALA A 1008 -5.44 -40.16 23.59
C ALA A 1008 -4.85 -41.00 22.43
N GLY A 1009 -5.54 -42.07 22.01
CA GLY A 1009 -5.15 -42.87 20.84
C GLY A 1009 -5.22 -42.08 19.53
N ILE A 1010 -6.25 -41.24 19.35
CA ILE A 1010 -6.42 -40.37 18.18
C ILE A 1010 -5.27 -39.38 18.03
N ALA A 1011 -4.90 -38.70 19.12
CA ALA A 1011 -3.82 -37.73 19.08
C ALA A 1011 -2.51 -38.39 18.63
N HIS A 1012 -2.22 -39.58 19.16
CA HIS A 1012 -1.03 -40.34 18.80
C HIS A 1012 -1.03 -40.84 17.34
N GLU A 1013 -2.18 -41.29 16.84
CA GLU A 1013 -2.35 -41.78 15.46
C GLU A 1013 -2.27 -40.67 14.40
N ILE A 1014 -2.73 -39.45 14.72
CA ILE A 1014 -2.66 -38.29 13.81
C ILE A 1014 -1.27 -37.66 13.82
N GLN A 1015 -0.61 -37.61 14.97
CA GLN A 1015 0.70 -36.99 15.11
C GLN A 1015 1.78 -37.74 14.30
N ASN A 1016 1.69 -39.07 14.23
CA ASN A 1016 2.65 -39.89 13.50
C ASN A 1016 2.76 -39.51 12.00
N PRO A 1017 1.71 -39.51 11.17
CA PRO A 1017 1.81 -39.10 9.77
C PRO A 1017 2.16 -37.62 9.59
N LEU A 1018 1.71 -36.73 10.48
CA LEU A 1018 2.07 -35.31 10.42
C LEU A 1018 3.58 -35.09 10.61
N ASN A 1019 4.20 -35.79 11.55
CA ASN A 1019 5.65 -35.71 11.75
C ASN A 1019 6.43 -36.15 10.50
N PHE A 1020 5.96 -37.18 9.78
CA PHE A 1020 6.60 -37.57 8.51
C PHE A 1020 6.44 -36.50 7.43
N VAL A 1021 5.27 -35.88 7.32
CA VAL A 1021 5.03 -34.78 6.37
C VAL A 1021 5.98 -33.60 6.66
N THR A 1022 6.09 -33.18 7.92
CA THR A 1022 6.98 -32.09 8.32
C THR A 1022 8.45 -32.44 8.06
N ASN A 1023 8.91 -33.62 8.48
CA ASN A 1023 10.31 -34.03 8.34
C ASN A 1023 10.74 -34.12 6.86
N PHE A 1024 9.94 -34.75 5.99
CA PHE A 1024 10.30 -34.84 4.57
C PHE A 1024 10.22 -33.47 3.87
N SER A 1025 9.35 -32.56 4.33
CA SER A 1025 9.29 -31.20 3.82
C SER A 1025 10.54 -30.38 4.20
N GLU A 1026 11.03 -30.53 5.44
CA GLU A 1026 12.29 -29.90 5.88
C GLU A 1026 13.50 -30.45 5.11
N VAL A 1027 13.58 -31.77 4.93
CA VAL A 1027 14.64 -32.41 4.14
C VAL A 1027 14.62 -31.94 2.68
N ASN A 1028 13.43 -31.78 2.07
CA ASN A 1028 13.34 -31.23 0.71
C ASN A 1028 13.87 -29.79 0.63
N LYS A 1029 13.68 -28.98 1.68
CA LYS A 1029 14.23 -27.62 1.73
C LYS A 1029 15.76 -27.61 1.79
N GLU A 1030 16.36 -28.53 2.55
CA GLU A 1030 17.82 -28.70 2.59
C GLU A 1030 18.37 -29.20 1.25
N LEU A 1031 17.75 -30.24 0.68
CA LEU A 1031 18.12 -30.79 -0.63
C LEU A 1031 18.00 -29.75 -1.76
N LEU A 1032 17.01 -28.86 -1.73
CA LEU A 1032 16.92 -27.74 -2.69
C LEU A 1032 18.06 -26.73 -2.53
N GLY A 1033 18.57 -26.55 -1.31
CA GLY A 1033 19.78 -25.76 -1.04
C GLY A 1033 21.01 -26.42 -1.67
N GLU A 1034 21.26 -27.69 -1.36
CA GLU A 1034 22.35 -28.48 -1.92
C GLU A 1034 22.28 -28.56 -3.46
N MET A 1035 21.08 -28.68 -4.02
CA MET A 1035 20.87 -28.67 -5.47
C MET A 1035 21.30 -27.35 -6.09
N ASN A 1036 21.01 -26.20 -5.47
CA ASN A 1036 21.44 -24.89 -5.98
C ASN A 1036 22.96 -24.70 -5.91
N GLU A 1037 23.61 -25.22 -4.87
CA GLU A 1037 25.07 -25.21 -4.75
C GLU A 1037 25.73 -26.08 -5.83
N GLU A 1038 25.22 -27.29 -6.07
CA GLU A 1038 25.75 -28.18 -7.11
C GLU A 1038 25.44 -27.70 -8.54
N ILE A 1039 24.34 -26.96 -8.75
CA ILE A 1039 24.08 -26.23 -10.01
C ILE A 1039 25.17 -25.18 -10.25
N ALA A 1040 25.55 -24.42 -9.21
CA ALA A 1040 26.61 -23.43 -9.32
C ALA A 1040 28.00 -24.06 -9.57
N ASN A 1041 28.24 -25.25 -9.02
CA ASN A 1041 29.46 -26.05 -9.24
C ASN A 1041 29.48 -26.79 -10.59
N GLY A 1042 28.36 -26.84 -11.32
CA GLY A 1042 28.24 -27.47 -12.64
C GLY A 1042 28.06 -29.00 -12.64
N ASN A 1043 27.80 -29.62 -11.48
CA ASN A 1043 27.66 -31.08 -11.33
C ASN A 1043 26.24 -31.58 -11.62
N LEU A 1044 25.88 -31.62 -12.90
CA LEU A 1044 24.53 -31.96 -13.36
C LEU A 1044 24.05 -33.39 -13.00
N GLU A 1045 24.96 -34.35 -12.77
CA GLU A 1045 24.60 -35.71 -12.34
C GLU A 1045 24.05 -35.70 -10.90
N GLU A 1046 24.70 -34.96 -9.99
CA GLU A 1046 24.28 -34.87 -8.59
C GLU A 1046 22.96 -34.09 -8.48
N VAL A 1047 22.80 -33.02 -9.26
CA VAL A 1047 21.54 -32.26 -9.37
C VAL A 1047 20.37 -33.17 -9.78
N LYS A 1048 20.57 -34.10 -10.72
CA LYS A 1048 19.54 -35.07 -11.12
C LYS A 1048 19.25 -36.09 -10.02
N SER A 1049 20.27 -36.55 -9.30
CA SER A 1049 20.12 -37.44 -8.14
C SER A 1049 19.29 -36.78 -7.05
N ILE A 1050 19.60 -35.52 -6.70
CA ILE A 1050 18.88 -34.73 -5.70
C ILE A 1050 17.43 -34.48 -6.16
N ALA A 1051 17.21 -34.10 -7.42
CA ALA A 1051 15.87 -33.89 -7.97
C ALA A 1051 15.00 -35.17 -7.89
N LYS A 1052 15.61 -36.34 -8.11
CA LYS A 1052 14.93 -37.63 -7.92
C LYS A 1052 14.59 -37.88 -6.45
N ASN A 1053 15.50 -37.61 -5.52
CA ASN A 1053 15.26 -37.75 -4.08
C ASN A 1053 14.12 -36.82 -3.60
N ILE A 1054 14.06 -35.59 -4.09
CA ILE A 1054 12.96 -34.65 -3.80
C ILE A 1054 11.63 -35.21 -4.30
N THR A 1055 11.62 -35.79 -5.52
CA THR A 1055 10.41 -36.41 -6.08
C THR A 1055 9.93 -37.58 -5.22
N GLU A 1056 10.83 -38.46 -4.79
CA GLU A 1056 10.51 -39.58 -3.90
C GLU A 1056 10.00 -39.12 -2.52
N ASN A 1057 10.52 -38.02 -2.00
CA ASN A 1057 10.05 -37.42 -0.75
C ASN A 1057 8.65 -36.80 -0.90
N GLU A 1058 8.36 -36.11 -2.01
CA GLU A 1058 7.03 -35.55 -2.29
C GLU A 1058 5.95 -36.65 -2.37
N GLU A 1059 6.28 -37.80 -2.97
CA GLU A 1059 5.38 -38.97 -2.99
C GLU A 1059 5.06 -39.48 -1.58
N LYS A 1060 6.08 -39.55 -0.70
CA LYS A 1060 5.91 -39.94 0.70
C LYS A 1060 5.06 -38.94 1.47
N ILE A 1061 5.29 -37.64 1.29
CA ILE A 1061 4.49 -36.57 1.91
C ILE A 1061 3.02 -36.73 1.53
N ASN A 1062 2.73 -36.91 0.24
CA ASN A 1062 1.35 -37.07 -0.24
C ASN A 1062 0.70 -38.35 0.33
N HIS A 1063 1.44 -39.45 0.39
CA HIS A 1063 0.95 -40.71 1.00
C HIS A 1063 0.59 -40.53 2.48
N HIS A 1064 1.47 -39.92 3.28
CA HIS A 1064 1.22 -39.69 4.70
C HIS A 1064 0.12 -38.64 4.95
N GLY A 1065 0.01 -37.61 4.10
CA GLY A 1065 -1.07 -36.63 4.14
C GLY A 1065 -2.45 -37.25 3.90
N LYS A 1066 -2.59 -38.12 2.87
CA LYS A 1066 -3.83 -38.87 2.61
C LYS A 1066 -4.21 -39.80 3.77
N ARG A 1067 -3.24 -40.39 4.46
CA ARG A 1067 -3.48 -41.21 5.65
C ARG A 1067 -4.07 -40.38 6.78
N ALA A 1068 -3.53 -39.20 7.06
CA ALA A 1068 -4.06 -38.31 8.08
C ALA A 1068 -5.52 -37.88 7.76
N ASP A 1069 -5.81 -37.53 6.51
CA ASP A 1069 -7.17 -37.20 6.05
C ASP A 1069 -8.16 -38.36 6.26
N ALA A 1070 -7.75 -39.60 5.97
CA ALA A 1070 -8.59 -40.78 6.19
C ALA A 1070 -8.91 -41.03 7.68
N ILE A 1071 -7.94 -40.78 8.59
CA ILE A 1071 -8.14 -40.91 10.04
C ILE A 1071 -9.14 -39.86 10.53
N VAL A 1072 -8.98 -38.59 10.10
CA VAL A 1072 -9.88 -37.49 10.49
C VAL A 1072 -11.31 -37.73 9.97
N LYS A 1073 -11.47 -38.19 8.72
CA LYS A 1073 -12.78 -38.56 8.18
C LYS A 1073 -13.41 -39.72 8.95
N GLY A 1074 -12.63 -40.75 9.31
CA GLY A 1074 -13.10 -41.85 10.15
C GLY A 1074 -13.61 -41.39 11.52
N MET A 1075 -12.91 -40.45 12.16
CA MET A 1075 -13.27 -39.88 13.46
C MET A 1075 -14.54 -39.03 13.40
N LEU A 1076 -14.68 -38.15 12.40
CA LEU A 1076 -15.88 -37.31 12.23
C LEU A 1076 -17.15 -38.14 12.05
N GLN A 1077 -17.03 -39.32 11.43
CA GLN A 1077 -18.18 -40.21 11.29
C GLN A 1077 -18.58 -40.96 12.58
N HIS A 1078 -17.72 -40.97 13.61
CA HIS A 1078 -18.01 -41.55 14.94
C HIS A 1078 -18.60 -40.49 15.88
N SER A 1079 -18.25 -39.21 15.69
CA SER A 1079 -18.80 -38.08 16.47
C SER A 1079 -20.21 -37.63 16.03
N ARG A 1080 -20.65 -37.97 14.82
CA ARG A 1080 -22.01 -37.65 14.36
C ARG A 1080 -23.01 -38.63 14.96
N SER A 1081 -23.75 -38.19 15.99
CA SER A 1081 -25.01 -38.82 16.37
C SER A 1081 -25.98 -38.74 15.18
N SER A 1082 -26.38 -39.88 14.62
CA SER A 1082 -27.32 -39.93 13.51
C SER A 1082 -28.65 -39.28 13.92
N SER A 1083 -28.98 -38.14 13.30
CA SER A 1083 -30.25 -37.43 13.50
C SER A 1083 -31.36 -37.99 12.62
N GLY A 1084 -31.24 -39.25 12.18
CA GLY A 1084 -32.18 -39.88 11.26
C GLY A 1084 -33.48 -40.22 11.97
N MET A 1085 -34.62 -39.85 11.37
CA MET A 1085 -35.91 -40.37 11.81
C MET A 1085 -35.99 -41.86 11.44
N LYS A 1086 -36.62 -42.67 12.30
CA LYS A 1086 -36.89 -44.06 11.97
C LYS A 1086 -37.98 -44.11 10.89
N GLU A 1087 -37.76 -44.90 9.85
CA GLU A 1087 -38.66 -45.09 8.73
C GLU A 1087 -39.01 -46.58 8.58
N LEU A 1088 -40.23 -46.87 8.12
CA LEU A 1088 -40.67 -48.24 7.84
C LEU A 1088 -40.02 -48.73 6.54
N MET A 1089 -38.97 -49.53 6.66
CA MET A 1089 -38.15 -50.00 5.54
C MET A 1089 -38.18 -51.53 5.39
N ASP A 1090 -38.10 -52.01 4.16
CA ASP A 1090 -37.93 -53.43 3.84
C ASP A 1090 -36.45 -53.82 3.97
N ILE A 1091 -36.14 -54.70 4.92
CA ILE A 1091 -34.76 -55.09 5.23
C ILE A 1091 -34.14 -55.98 4.14
N ASN A 1092 -34.94 -56.76 3.41
CA ASN A 1092 -34.44 -57.64 2.38
C ASN A 1092 -33.95 -56.83 1.19
N VAL A 1093 -34.73 -55.79 0.80
CA VAL A 1093 -34.34 -54.85 -0.25
C VAL A 1093 -33.08 -54.08 0.16
N LEU A 1094 -33.03 -53.59 1.40
CA LEU A 1094 -31.86 -52.87 1.91
C LEU A 1094 -30.60 -53.75 1.88
N ALA A 1095 -30.68 -54.98 2.38
CA ALA A 1095 -29.54 -55.89 2.42
C ALA A 1095 -29.02 -56.27 1.02
N ASP A 1096 -29.92 -56.53 0.05
CA ASP A 1096 -29.53 -56.82 -1.34
C ASP A 1096 -28.89 -55.62 -2.03
N GLU A 1097 -29.44 -54.42 -1.83
CA GLU A 1097 -28.91 -53.17 -2.40
C GLU A 1097 -27.48 -52.91 -1.93
N TYR A 1098 -27.23 -53.00 -0.61
CA TYR A 1098 -25.90 -52.80 -0.05
C TYR A 1098 -24.92 -53.92 -0.39
N LEU A 1099 -25.37 -55.17 -0.55
CA LEU A 1099 -24.54 -56.28 -1.04
C LEU A 1099 -24.05 -56.01 -2.47
N ARG A 1100 -24.95 -55.61 -3.37
CA ARG A 1100 -24.60 -55.27 -4.76
C ARG A 1100 -23.70 -54.04 -4.82
N LEU A 1101 -24.00 -53.02 -4.01
CA LEU A 1101 -23.20 -51.79 -3.94
C LEU A 1101 -21.77 -52.09 -3.46
N ALA A 1102 -21.61 -52.92 -2.43
CA ALA A 1102 -20.30 -53.35 -1.94
C ALA A 1102 -19.52 -54.13 -3.00
N TYR A 1103 -20.19 -55.04 -3.71
CA TYR A 1103 -19.59 -55.85 -4.78
C TYR A 1103 -19.08 -54.97 -5.95
N HIS A 1104 -19.92 -54.06 -6.43
CA HIS A 1104 -19.54 -53.11 -7.48
C HIS A 1104 -18.43 -52.15 -7.02
N GLY A 1105 -18.47 -51.73 -5.75
CA GLY A 1105 -17.45 -50.87 -5.15
C GLY A 1105 -16.06 -51.50 -5.14
N LEU A 1106 -15.96 -52.80 -4.82
CA LEU A 1106 -14.70 -53.54 -4.89
C LEU A 1106 -14.24 -53.81 -6.33
N ARG A 1107 -15.17 -54.18 -7.23
CA ARG A 1107 -14.82 -54.44 -8.64
C ARG A 1107 -14.38 -53.20 -9.42
N ALA A 1108 -14.82 -52.01 -8.97
CA ALA A 1108 -14.33 -50.74 -9.49
C ALA A 1108 -12.86 -50.47 -9.12
N LYS A 1109 -12.43 -50.92 -7.93
CA LYS A 1109 -11.03 -50.81 -7.46
C LYS A 1109 -10.14 -51.91 -8.02
N ASP A 1110 -10.65 -53.14 -8.08
CA ASP A 1110 -9.94 -54.30 -8.63
C ASP A 1110 -10.83 -55.02 -9.64
N LYS A 1111 -10.53 -54.82 -10.93
CA LYS A 1111 -11.29 -55.43 -12.03
C LYS A 1111 -11.18 -56.96 -12.07
N SER A 1112 -10.20 -57.55 -11.37
CA SER A 1112 -9.97 -58.99 -11.33
C SER A 1112 -10.75 -59.70 -10.21
N PHE A 1113 -11.36 -58.94 -9.31
CA PHE A 1113 -12.14 -59.48 -8.20
C PHE A 1113 -13.48 -60.08 -8.68
N ASN A 1114 -13.69 -61.36 -8.36
CA ASN A 1114 -14.95 -62.07 -8.56
C ASN A 1114 -15.22 -62.95 -7.33
N ALA A 1115 -16.44 -62.85 -6.80
CA ALA A 1115 -16.93 -63.66 -5.70
C ALA A 1115 -18.37 -64.12 -5.99
N THR A 1116 -18.71 -65.33 -5.60
CA THR A 1116 -20.08 -65.85 -5.68
C THR A 1116 -20.90 -65.21 -4.58
N LEU A 1117 -22.04 -64.62 -4.95
CA LEU A 1117 -22.97 -63.98 -4.02
C LEU A 1117 -24.17 -64.90 -3.83
N GLU A 1118 -24.38 -65.37 -2.61
CA GLU A 1118 -25.54 -66.19 -2.27
C GLU A 1118 -26.50 -65.37 -1.40
N THR A 1119 -27.77 -65.31 -1.78
CA THR A 1119 -28.79 -64.59 -1.02
C THR A 1119 -29.92 -65.53 -0.62
N ASN A 1120 -30.31 -65.49 0.65
CA ASN A 1120 -31.42 -66.29 1.16
C ASN A 1120 -32.30 -65.43 2.07
N PHE A 1121 -33.28 -64.75 1.46
CA PHE A 1121 -34.14 -63.81 2.15
C PHE A 1121 -35.48 -64.43 2.51
N ASP A 1122 -35.88 -64.29 3.78
CA ASP A 1122 -37.19 -64.72 4.26
C ASP A 1122 -38.26 -63.70 3.86
N ALA A 1123 -39.16 -64.10 2.96
CA ALA A 1123 -40.24 -63.26 2.44
C ALA A 1123 -41.35 -62.95 3.47
N SER A 1124 -41.32 -63.58 4.65
CA SER A 1124 -42.31 -63.36 5.73
C SER A 1124 -41.99 -62.16 6.66
N ILE A 1125 -40.86 -61.50 6.44
CA ILE A 1125 -40.43 -60.32 7.21
C ILE A 1125 -41.25 -59.09 6.77
N GLU A 1126 -41.84 -58.39 7.74
CA GLU A 1126 -42.56 -57.13 7.51
C GLU A 1126 -41.59 -55.93 7.55
N LYS A 1127 -42.05 -54.76 7.10
CA LYS A 1127 -41.26 -53.52 7.16
C LYS A 1127 -40.92 -53.18 8.62
N LEU A 1128 -39.65 -52.85 8.87
CA LEU A 1128 -39.14 -52.51 10.20
C LEU A 1128 -38.95 -51.01 10.34
N GLU A 1129 -39.19 -50.48 11.54
CA GLU A 1129 -38.93 -49.07 11.87
C GLU A 1129 -37.44 -48.88 12.23
N ILE A 1130 -36.64 -48.55 11.23
CA ILE A 1130 -35.18 -48.40 11.36
C ILE A 1130 -34.71 -47.09 10.76
N VAL A 1131 -33.52 -46.63 11.11
CA VAL A 1131 -32.85 -45.55 10.36
C VAL A 1131 -32.11 -46.22 9.19
N PRO A 1132 -32.57 -46.09 7.93
CA PRO A 1132 -32.03 -46.88 6.81
C PRO A 1132 -30.53 -46.61 6.55
N GLN A 1133 -30.09 -45.38 6.79
CA GLN A 1133 -28.71 -44.94 6.63
C GLN A 1133 -27.77 -45.62 7.64
N ASP A 1134 -28.22 -45.79 8.88
CA ASP A 1134 -27.44 -46.40 9.96
C ASP A 1134 -27.29 -47.90 9.74
N ILE A 1135 -28.40 -48.60 9.50
CA ILE A 1135 -28.39 -50.04 9.23
C ILE A 1135 -27.66 -50.34 7.91
N GLY A 1136 -27.88 -49.53 6.88
CA GLY A 1136 -27.15 -49.63 5.61
C GLY A 1136 -25.63 -49.51 5.78
N ARG A 1137 -25.18 -48.59 6.64
CA ARG A 1137 -23.75 -48.43 6.97
C ARG A 1137 -23.18 -49.65 7.70
N VAL A 1138 -23.93 -50.25 8.63
CA VAL A 1138 -23.53 -51.49 9.31
C VAL A 1138 -23.36 -52.63 8.31
N VAL A 1139 -24.38 -52.85 7.48
CA VAL A 1139 -24.41 -53.93 6.46
C VAL A 1139 -23.26 -53.75 5.47
N LEU A 1140 -23.06 -52.54 4.95
CA LEU A 1140 -21.96 -52.23 4.04
C LEU A 1140 -20.58 -52.51 4.66
N ASN A 1141 -20.36 -52.12 5.91
CA ASN A 1141 -19.11 -52.37 6.63
C ASN A 1141 -18.82 -53.86 6.82
N LEU A 1142 -19.84 -54.66 7.15
CA LEU A 1142 -19.68 -56.10 7.35
C LEU A 1142 -19.42 -56.82 6.02
N ILE A 1143 -20.16 -56.47 4.96
CA ILE A 1143 -19.99 -57.08 3.63
C ILE A 1143 -18.63 -56.73 3.02
N THR A 1144 -18.17 -55.48 3.17
CA THR A 1144 -16.82 -55.09 2.69
C THR A 1144 -15.70 -55.81 3.44
N ASN A 1145 -15.87 -56.09 4.73
CA ASN A 1145 -14.93 -56.94 5.49
C ASN A 1145 -14.99 -58.41 5.05
N ALA A 1146 -16.17 -58.95 4.78
CA ALA A 1146 -16.35 -60.29 4.23
C ALA A 1146 -15.64 -60.43 2.87
N PHE A 1147 -15.81 -59.46 1.96
CA PHE A 1147 -15.12 -59.47 0.67
C PHE A 1147 -13.59 -59.38 0.81
N TYR A 1148 -13.08 -58.58 1.76
CA TYR A 1148 -11.65 -58.54 2.03
C TYR A 1148 -11.11 -59.91 2.48
N ALA A 1149 -11.81 -60.58 3.40
CA ALA A 1149 -11.39 -61.87 3.96
C ALA A 1149 -11.33 -62.98 2.90
N VAL A 1150 -12.30 -63.03 1.98
CA VAL A 1150 -12.29 -64.03 0.90
C VAL A 1150 -11.25 -63.73 -0.18
N THR A 1151 -10.95 -62.45 -0.46
CA THR A 1151 -9.85 -62.07 -1.37
C THR A 1151 -8.50 -62.42 -0.77
N GLU A 1152 -8.30 -62.17 0.52
CA GLU A 1152 -7.05 -62.49 1.21
C GLU A 1152 -6.77 -63.99 1.18
N LYS A 1153 -7.78 -64.82 1.44
CA LYS A 1153 -7.67 -66.28 1.34
C LYS A 1153 -7.30 -66.75 -0.06
N LYS A 1154 -7.91 -66.18 -1.10
CA LYS A 1154 -7.58 -66.48 -2.50
C LYS A 1154 -6.10 -66.20 -2.84
N ASN A 1155 -5.52 -65.18 -2.21
CA ASN A 1155 -4.14 -64.77 -2.46
C ASN A 1155 -3.09 -65.59 -1.70
N LEU A 1156 -3.50 -66.50 -0.80
CA LEU A 1156 -2.58 -67.38 -0.10
C LEU A 1156 -2.04 -68.49 -1.03
N PRO A 1157 -0.72 -68.79 -1.01
CA PRO A 1157 -0.10 -69.79 -1.90
C PRO A 1157 -0.71 -71.20 -1.76
N LEU A 1158 -1.21 -71.55 -0.57
CA LEU A 1158 -1.84 -72.84 -0.25
C LEU A 1158 -3.26 -72.98 -0.84
N SER A 1159 -3.90 -71.88 -1.24
CA SER A 1159 -5.28 -71.84 -1.76
C SER A 1159 -5.34 -71.84 -3.29
N GLN A 1160 -4.20 -71.86 -3.99
CA GLN A 1160 -4.14 -72.03 -5.45
C GLN A 1160 -4.18 -73.51 -5.89
N GLY A 1161 -3.97 -74.45 -4.97
CA GLY A 1161 -4.00 -75.90 -5.23
C GLY A 1161 -5.35 -76.59 -4.99
N ASP A 1162 -6.21 -76.02 -4.14
CA ASP A 1162 -7.59 -76.46 -3.91
C ASP A 1162 -8.56 -75.47 -4.57
N ASN A 1163 -9.66 -75.97 -5.13
CA ASN A 1163 -10.60 -75.24 -5.99
C ASN A 1163 -11.46 -74.22 -5.20
N TYR A 1164 -10.81 -73.27 -4.52
CA TYR A 1164 -11.43 -72.27 -3.64
C TYR A 1164 -12.11 -71.17 -4.45
N ILE A 1165 -13.43 -71.05 -4.26
CA ILE A 1165 -14.25 -69.98 -4.85
C ILE A 1165 -14.61 -69.01 -3.72
N PRO A 1166 -14.21 -67.73 -3.80
CA PRO A 1166 -14.63 -66.71 -2.85
C PRO A 1166 -16.17 -66.62 -2.81
N THR A 1167 -16.79 -66.88 -1.67
CA THR A 1167 -18.25 -66.84 -1.52
C THR A 1167 -18.62 -66.00 -0.31
N VAL A 1168 -19.56 -65.07 -0.51
CA VAL A 1168 -20.20 -64.30 0.56
C VAL A 1168 -21.69 -64.52 0.47
N SER A 1169 -22.30 -64.98 1.56
CA SER A 1169 -23.73 -65.20 1.66
C SER A 1169 -24.38 -64.21 2.61
N VAL A 1170 -25.56 -63.71 2.23
CA VAL A 1170 -26.40 -62.85 3.08
C VAL A 1170 -27.78 -63.47 3.20
N ALA A 1171 -28.21 -63.69 4.43
CA ALA A 1171 -29.53 -64.26 4.71
C ALA A 1171 -30.29 -63.43 5.74
N THR A 1172 -31.62 -63.48 5.63
CA THR A 1172 -32.52 -62.85 6.61
C THR A 1172 -33.54 -63.87 7.11
N LYS A 1173 -33.90 -63.81 8.39
CA LYS A 1173 -34.85 -64.74 9.00
C LYS A 1173 -35.70 -64.07 10.07
N LYS A 1174 -37.01 -64.33 10.08
CA LYS A 1174 -37.91 -63.87 11.16
C LYS A 1174 -37.88 -64.88 12.32
N ILE A 1175 -37.52 -64.43 13.52
CA ILE A 1175 -37.51 -65.25 14.75
C ILE A 1175 -38.37 -64.55 15.81
N LYS A 1176 -39.61 -65.00 16.01
CA LYS A 1176 -40.59 -64.41 16.95
C LYS A 1176 -40.71 -62.88 16.77
N ASN A 1177 -40.20 -62.09 17.73
CA ASN A 1177 -40.24 -60.63 17.76
C ASN A 1177 -38.91 -59.99 17.32
N THR A 1178 -38.02 -60.74 16.67
CA THR A 1178 -36.73 -60.23 16.17
C THR A 1178 -36.50 -60.65 14.72
N VAL A 1179 -35.85 -59.77 13.96
CA VAL A 1179 -35.38 -60.05 12.61
C VAL A 1179 -33.88 -60.26 12.65
N GLU A 1180 -33.44 -61.40 12.12
CA GLU A 1180 -32.05 -61.79 12.03
C GLU A 1180 -31.51 -61.48 10.62
N ILE A 1181 -30.35 -60.84 10.54
CA ILE A 1181 -29.58 -60.65 9.30
C ILE A 1181 -28.23 -61.32 9.52
N SER A 1182 -27.92 -62.36 8.75
CA SER A 1182 -26.64 -63.06 8.82
C SER A 1182 -25.82 -62.80 7.55
N ILE A 1183 -24.55 -62.46 7.74
CA ILE A 1183 -23.56 -62.23 6.68
C ILE A 1183 -22.42 -63.22 6.94
N GLN A 1184 -22.24 -64.18 6.04
CA GLN A 1184 -21.25 -65.23 6.15
C GLN A 1184 -20.23 -65.17 5.01
N ASP A 1185 -18.96 -65.30 5.37
CA ASP A 1185 -17.84 -65.43 4.43
C ASP A 1185 -17.15 -66.79 4.58
N ASN A 1186 -16.57 -67.30 3.49
CA ASN A 1186 -15.73 -68.49 3.50
C ASN A 1186 -14.21 -68.17 3.55
N GLY A 1187 -13.85 -67.02 4.13
CA GLY A 1187 -12.49 -66.48 4.22
C GLY A 1187 -11.61 -67.17 5.26
N ASN A 1188 -10.61 -66.45 5.77
CA ASN A 1188 -9.61 -67.00 6.69
C ASN A 1188 -10.14 -67.29 8.11
N GLY A 1189 -11.34 -66.82 8.46
CA GLY A 1189 -11.83 -66.84 9.84
C GLY A 1189 -11.07 -65.87 10.76
N ILE A 1190 -11.65 -65.57 11.91
CA ILE A 1190 -11.06 -64.70 12.93
C ILE A 1190 -10.54 -65.59 14.07
N PRO A 1191 -9.25 -65.46 14.46
CA PRO A 1191 -8.71 -66.25 15.56
C PRO A 1191 -9.42 -66.05 16.90
N LYS A 1192 -9.63 -67.15 17.65
CA LYS A 1192 -10.43 -67.12 18.91
C LYS A 1192 -9.91 -66.14 19.96
N ASN A 1193 -8.59 -65.89 19.97
CA ASN A 1193 -7.94 -64.99 20.92
C ASN A 1193 -8.20 -63.49 20.65
N ILE A 1194 -8.72 -63.13 19.48
CA ILE A 1194 -8.98 -61.72 19.12
C ILE A 1194 -10.46 -61.41 18.91
N VAL A 1195 -11.36 -62.41 18.93
CA VAL A 1195 -12.80 -62.22 18.69
C VAL A 1195 -13.42 -61.16 19.60
N GLU A 1196 -13.05 -61.11 20.88
CA GLU A 1196 -13.56 -60.09 21.81
C GLU A 1196 -12.96 -58.69 21.56
N LYS A 1197 -11.77 -58.63 20.94
CA LYS A 1197 -11.07 -57.37 20.66
C LYS A 1197 -11.53 -56.71 19.35
N ILE A 1198 -12.20 -57.42 18.45
CA ILE A 1198 -12.59 -56.87 17.13
C ILE A 1198 -13.61 -55.72 17.21
N PHE A 1199 -14.33 -55.60 18.33
CA PHE A 1199 -15.26 -54.52 18.59
C PHE A 1199 -14.63 -53.35 19.35
N GLN A 1200 -13.36 -53.45 19.76
CA GLN A 1200 -12.64 -52.33 20.36
C GLN A 1200 -12.25 -51.31 19.27
N PRO A 1201 -12.41 -50.00 19.52
CA PRO A 1201 -11.96 -48.96 18.59
C PRO A 1201 -10.48 -49.11 18.24
N PHE A 1202 -10.12 -48.84 16.99
CA PHE A 1202 -8.76 -48.92 16.42
C PHE A 1202 -8.14 -50.32 16.32
N PHE A 1203 -8.81 -51.38 16.79
CA PHE A 1203 -8.31 -52.73 16.60
C PHE A 1203 -8.47 -53.17 15.13
N THR A 1204 -7.35 -53.52 14.48
CA THR A 1204 -7.35 -54.05 13.10
C THR A 1204 -6.26 -55.11 12.95
N THR A 1205 -6.58 -56.17 12.20
CA THR A 1205 -5.61 -57.18 11.76
C THR A 1205 -5.05 -56.90 10.38
N LYS A 1206 -5.59 -55.90 9.66
CA LYS A 1206 -5.13 -55.51 8.32
C LYS A 1206 -3.77 -54.78 8.40
N PRO A 1207 -2.90 -54.90 7.38
CA PRO A 1207 -1.62 -54.19 7.33
C PRO A 1207 -1.79 -52.67 7.44
N THR A 1208 -0.74 -52.00 7.92
CA THR A 1208 -0.71 -50.55 8.14
C THR A 1208 -1.13 -49.79 6.87
N GLY A 1209 -2.18 -48.98 6.96
CA GLY A 1209 -2.72 -48.18 5.85
C GLY A 1209 -3.93 -48.78 5.11
N GLN A 1210 -4.32 -50.02 5.39
CA GLN A 1210 -5.47 -50.67 4.72
C GLN A 1210 -6.77 -50.74 5.57
N GLY A 1211 -6.73 -50.30 6.83
CA GLY A 1211 -7.90 -50.25 7.70
C GLY A 1211 -7.73 -49.29 8.86
N THR A 1212 -8.82 -48.63 9.27
CA THR A 1212 -8.84 -47.65 10.37
C THR A 1212 -9.15 -48.27 11.74
N GLY A 1213 -9.55 -49.55 11.79
CA GLY A 1213 -9.95 -50.24 13.02
C GLY A 1213 -11.23 -49.72 13.70
N LEU A 1214 -11.94 -48.76 13.09
CA LEU A 1214 -13.14 -48.13 13.68
C LEU A 1214 -14.46 -48.73 13.19
N GLY A 1215 -14.49 -49.38 12.02
CA GLY A 1215 -15.72 -49.79 11.36
C GLY A 1215 -16.58 -50.77 12.16
N LEU A 1216 -15.98 -51.80 12.77
CA LEU A 1216 -16.70 -52.83 13.54
C LEU A 1216 -17.18 -52.31 14.90
N SER A 1217 -16.36 -51.52 15.60
CA SER A 1217 -16.75 -50.86 16.85
C SER A 1217 -17.99 -49.98 16.66
N LEU A 1218 -18.00 -49.18 15.59
CA LEU A 1218 -19.15 -48.35 15.26
C LEU A 1218 -20.37 -49.20 14.87
N SER A 1219 -20.18 -50.27 14.09
CA SER A 1219 -21.29 -51.16 13.73
C SER A 1219 -21.95 -51.74 14.98
N TYR A 1220 -21.17 -52.07 16.01
CA TYR A 1220 -21.68 -52.55 17.29
C TYR A 1220 -22.53 -51.48 18.01
N ASP A 1221 -22.02 -50.24 18.07
CA ASP A 1221 -22.72 -49.12 18.73
C ASP A 1221 -24.04 -48.76 18.03
N ILE A 1222 -24.06 -48.75 16.69
CA ILE A 1222 -25.27 -48.46 15.90
C ILE A 1222 -26.36 -49.51 16.18
N ILE A 1223 -26.00 -50.80 16.19
CA ILE A 1223 -26.97 -51.88 16.46
C ILE A 1223 -27.48 -51.81 17.90
N LYS A 1224 -26.62 -51.52 18.88
CA LYS A 1224 -27.03 -51.29 20.26
C LYS A 1224 -27.97 -50.09 20.41
N ALA A 1225 -27.73 -48.99 19.69
CA ALA A 1225 -28.61 -47.83 19.68
C ALA A 1225 -30.01 -48.14 19.09
N HIS A 1226 -30.09 -49.09 18.16
CA HIS A 1226 -31.35 -49.61 17.60
C HIS A 1226 -32.02 -50.68 18.49
N GLY A 1227 -31.49 -50.95 19.70
CA GLY A 1227 -32.01 -51.96 20.61
C GLY A 1227 -31.73 -53.40 20.19
N GLY A 1228 -30.80 -53.60 19.24
CA GLY A 1228 -30.42 -54.90 18.70
C GLY A 1228 -29.14 -55.49 19.31
N GLU A 1229 -28.72 -56.64 18.78
CA GLU A 1229 -27.50 -57.35 19.17
C GLU A 1229 -26.70 -57.80 17.94
N LEU A 1230 -25.38 -57.63 17.95
CA LEU A 1230 -24.47 -58.10 16.90
C LEU A 1230 -23.61 -59.26 17.45
N LYS A 1231 -23.70 -60.44 16.83
CA LYS A 1231 -22.96 -61.66 17.19
C LYS A 1231 -21.98 -62.03 16.09
N VAL A 1232 -20.92 -62.74 16.48
CA VAL A 1232 -19.92 -63.27 15.56
C VAL A 1232 -19.66 -64.74 15.89
N GLU A 1233 -19.74 -65.59 14.88
CA GLU A 1233 -19.36 -66.98 14.93
C GLU A 1233 -18.26 -67.20 13.90
N THR A 1234 -17.14 -67.75 14.32
CA THR A 1234 -15.97 -67.86 13.45
C THR A 1234 -15.21 -69.15 13.71
N LYS A 1235 -14.65 -69.70 12.64
CA LYS A 1235 -13.73 -70.82 12.69
C LYS A 1235 -12.51 -70.46 11.87
N GLU A 1236 -11.34 -70.53 12.51
CA GLU A 1236 -10.06 -70.32 11.83
C GLU A 1236 -9.98 -71.23 10.59
N THR A 1237 -9.58 -70.66 9.48
CA THR A 1237 -9.44 -71.27 8.14
C THR A 1237 -10.73 -71.67 7.42
N GLU A 1238 -11.91 -71.62 8.06
CA GLU A 1238 -13.20 -71.98 7.44
C GLU A 1238 -14.06 -70.75 7.07
N GLY A 1239 -14.02 -69.67 7.85
CA GLY A 1239 -14.78 -68.44 7.58
C GLY A 1239 -15.41 -67.80 8.82
N THR A 1240 -16.14 -66.70 8.62
CA THR A 1240 -16.83 -65.96 9.69
C THR A 1240 -18.28 -65.66 9.33
N THR A 1241 -19.17 -65.76 10.31
CA THR A 1241 -20.57 -65.35 10.23
C THR A 1241 -20.84 -64.24 11.23
N PHE A 1242 -21.28 -63.08 10.75
CA PHE A 1242 -21.80 -62.00 11.57
C PHE A 1242 -23.33 -62.03 11.54
N THR A 1243 -23.95 -62.01 12.72
CA THR A 1243 -25.40 -62.08 12.88
C THR A 1243 -25.92 -60.85 13.60
N ILE A 1244 -26.76 -60.07 12.93
CA ILE A 1244 -27.45 -58.89 13.48
C ILE A 1244 -28.87 -59.30 13.90
N LEU A 1245 -29.25 -59.00 15.13
CA LEU A 1245 -30.58 -59.22 15.68
C LEU A 1245 -31.25 -57.85 15.93
N LEU A 1246 -32.32 -57.54 15.20
CA LEU A 1246 -33.09 -56.31 15.37
C LEU A 1246 -34.49 -56.60 15.95
N PRO A 1247 -35.00 -55.80 16.90
CA PRO A 1247 -36.35 -55.98 17.42
C PRO A 1247 -37.43 -55.56 16.40
N SER A 1248 -38.46 -56.39 16.23
CA SER A 1248 -39.66 -56.10 15.43
C SER A 1248 -40.64 -55.30 16.31
N SER A 1249 -40.81 -54.02 16.04
CA SER A 1249 -41.59 -53.09 16.85
C SER A 1249 -43.11 -53.33 16.75
N GLN A 1250 -43.65 -54.05 17.73
CA GLN A 1250 -45.02 -53.81 18.24
C GLN A 1250 -44.92 -53.61 19.75
N LEU A 1251 -44.80 -52.34 20.17
CA LEU A 1251 -45.35 -51.80 21.41
C LEU A 1251 -45.55 -50.29 21.25
#